data_AF-A0AA36MKJ2-F1
#
_entry.id   AF-A0AA36MKJ2-F1
#
_cell.length_a   1.000
_cell.length_b   1.000
_cell.length_c   1.000
_cell.angle_alpha   90.00
_cell.angle_beta   90.00
_cell.angle_gamma   90.00
#
_symmetry.space_group_name_H-M   'P 1'
#
loop_
_entity.id
_entity.type
_entity.pdbx_description
1 polymer ?
#
loop_
_entity_poly.entity_id
_entity_poly.type
_entity_poly.pdbx_seq_one_letter_code
_entity_poly.pdbx_strand_id
1 'polypeptide(L)'
;MNGRLFAVEAPAAFGHVQARGPRTLMSSFRDSFLSCGIFCLRHLGSSFRAMQPENTELSAPEPEVEHEGEPATPQKAEPVVFASPADPRHIEELCRRFARSFTIDAAEHRAISSVQLTDVLTFALTGCWQWDEAQLKAHSLNHYDVMKWLIKPTTEARCCSFVELVASEAQPPDFFLSHYFGQPVRDVLDSVRQQLSTRQLVEETTFWMWAYARRHDESVVPDRLHSTAFQAMGLSSGILLPLGTTSVPLSRTWCLLEVALAVLELQKPLDIVASALQGPVLLTQDLTEPERRMEGKLAGAGFREKNHREQAFPADILIAALDIGLERSDAASKMDRNRLLHKFVEEGGEAFAMPHRQFDKINVKLRGLFASMMWLQVVESDRLPRNSVAECTKANVSKDSFVVNVCNSRMDDSSMHYLSRALHKNLARVDLNFWMCPKISAKGVEDLVRLMPAKLKTVNLNFKLCPGVGQGGLDAVSNSFPSGLTSLHLNFSFNSEIRSLASLCQSIRSLQSLKFLDLDVSAIEKISDKSLLMLAQTLELSRIKNLFLSFRSCTSVTDVGIEAIAGALPDSLTLLKLDLADCNISDASVDALAGRLQLLPEIGVIQVSLQGCQEVTEASVARFAGKLPRSLKGAKLDVCDTSVPKEVQRLCRRLPTMRGWMPHQKAAQAPATTSCGPAPVVKVGLTLESLDLFLHRGHVSRSAAHLNLALKAKGVKVKAPKAPEPERTGRAFSEPYLRQFKALLPKVARPAKGNAIALMAQPECMYSRPRTTHNGFSEPIWFP
;
A
#
# COMPACT_ATOMS: atom_id res chain seq x y z
N MET A 1 7.08 52.03 43.29
CA MET A 1 7.66 52.40 44.60
C MET A 1 8.78 51.41 44.94
N ASN A 2 9.82 51.86 45.64
CA ASN A 2 10.84 51.13 46.42
C ASN A 2 11.13 49.67 45.98
N GLY A 3 12.29 49.30 45.40
CA GLY A 3 13.54 50.04 45.20
C GLY A 3 14.61 49.70 46.25
N ARG A 4 15.71 49.08 45.82
CA ARG A 4 17.01 48.98 46.52
C ARG A 4 18.10 48.72 45.49
N LEU A 5 19.07 49.62 45.38
CA LEU A 5 20.33 49.35 44.69
C LEU A 5 21.30 48.65 45.65
N PHE A 6 22.18 47.83 45.09
CA PHE A 6 23.59 47.84 45.49
C PHE A 6 24.43 47.79 44.21
N ALA A 7 25.35 48.75 44.07
CA ALA A 7 26.55 48.58 43.25
C ALA A 7 27.57 47.74 44.09
N VAL A 8 28.71 47.28 43.59
CA VAL A 8 29.91 48.09 43.25
C VAL A 8 30.91 47.18 42.50
N GLU A 9 32.01 47.75 41.99
CA GLU A 9 33.25 47.09 41.54
C GLU A 9 33.30 46.38 40.17
N ALA A 10 33.78 47.16 39.20
CA ALA A 10 34.87 46.78 38.29
C ALA A 10 36.01 47.83 38.50
N PRO A 11 37.14 47.85 37.77
CA PRO A 11 37.70 46.89 36.81
C PRO A 11 39.20 46.54 37.07
N ALA A 12 39.80 45.64 36.27
CA ALA A 12 41.27 45.55 36.13
C ALA A 12 41.73 44.87 34.82
N ALA A 13 43.03 45.05 34.50
CA ALA A 13 43.85 44.32 33.51
C ALA A 13 43.55 44.50 32.00
N PHE A 14 44.32 45.41 31.38
CA PHE A 14 44.58 45.44 29.93
C PHE A 14 45.38 44.21 29.46
N GLY A 15 45.21 43.84 28.18
CA GLY A 15 46.09 42.89 27.47
C GLY A 15 46.10 43.16 25.97
N HIS A 16 47.11 43.89 25.48
CA HIS A 16 47.32 44.18 24.05
C HIS A 16 48.02 43.02 23.30
N VAL A 17 48.02 43.14 21.96
CA VAL A 17 49.04 42.71 20.98
C VAL A 17 48.58 41.71 19.90
N GLN A 18 48.21 42.30 18.75
CA GLN A 18 48.51 41.93 17.37
C GLN A 18 48.11 40.57 16.77
N ALA A 19 47.70 40.64 15.50
CA ALA A 19 47.42 39.49 14.64
C ALA A 19 48.69 38.87 14.03
N ARG A 20 48.62 37.59 13.65
CA ARG A 20 49.49 37.00 12.62
C ARG A 20 48.67 36.19 11.61
N GLY A 21 49.05 36.35 10.35
CA GLY A 21 48.50 35.63 9.20
C GLY A 21 49.02 34.19 9.06
N PRO A 22 48.69 33.53 7.94
CA PRO A 22 48.41 32.09 7.92
C PRO A 22 49.63 31.18 7.69
N ARG A 23 49.46 29.90 8.04
CA ARG A 23 50.25 28.78 7.48
C ARG A 23 49.35 27.62 7.10
N THR A 24 49.40 27.24 5.83
CA THR A 24 48.80 26.02 5.27
C THR A 24 49.71 24.81 5.44
N LEU A 25 49.16 23.63 5.70
CA LEU A 25 49.73 22.34 5.26
C LEU A 25 48.65 21.24 5.29
N MET A 26 48.90 20.11 4.60
CA MET A 26 47.86 19.15 4.18
C MET A 26 47.84 17.86 4.99
N SER A 27 46.67 17.26 5.15
CA SER A 27 46.39 15.80 5.20
C SER A 27 44.86 15.64 5.18
N SER A 28 44.22 14.91 4.27
CA SER A 28 44.25 13.46 3.98
C SER A 28 42.86 12.88 4.27
N PHE A 29 41.97 12.92 3.27
CA PHE A 29 40.59 12.42 3.34
C PHE A 29 40.31 11.54 2.11
N ARG A 30 40.06 10.24 2.32
CA ARG A 30 39.57 9.17 1.40
C ARG A 30 39.55 7.87 2.22
N ASP A 31 38.72 6.86 2.02
CA ASP A 31 37.51 6.63 1.20
C ASP A 31 36.77 5.42 1.82
N SER A 32 35.45 5.27 1.56
CA SER A 32 34.84 4.01 1.06
C SER A 32 33.31 3.95 1.20
N PHE A 33 32.64 3.90 0.06
CA PHE A 33 31.28 3.38 -0.16
C PHE A 33 31.38 2.43 -1.37
N LEU A 34 30.80 1.23 -1.32
CA LEU A 34 30.47 0.31 -2.44
C LEU A 34 29.94 -1.02 -1.81
N SER A 35 29.21 -1.93 -2.48
CA SER A 35 28.63 -1.98 -3.84
C SER A 35 27.42 -2.94 -3.86
N CYS A 36 26.57 -2.85 -4.89
CA CYS A 36 25.75 -3.98 -5.36
C CYS A 36 26.55 -4.89 -6.32
N GLY A 37 26.00 -6.04 -6.70
CA GLY A 37 26.56 -6.94 -7.72
C GLY A 37 25.51 -7.78 -8.44
N ILE A 38 25.51 -7.69 -9.78
CA ILE A 38 24.81 -8.57 -10.74
C ILE A 38 25.85 -8.94 -11.81
N PHE A 39 25.73 -10.10 -12.46
CA PHE A 39 26.66 -10.51 -13.53
C PHE A 39 25.94 -10.87 -14.84
N CYS A 40 26.64 -10.69 -15.97
CA CYS A 40 26.09 -10.77 -17.32
C CYS A 40 26.48 -12.06 -18.06
N LEU A 41 25.83 -12.31 -19.21
CA LEU A 41 26.38 -13.14 -20.29
C LEU A 41 26.15 -12.48 -21.65
N ARG A 42 27.21 -12.37 -22.45
CA ARG A 42 27.21 -12.11 -23.90
C ARG A 42 28.57 -12.50 -24.47
N HIS A 43 28.59 -13.20 -25.61
CA HIS A 43 29.77 -13.28 -26.47
C HIS A 43 29.38 -13.68 -27.90
N LEU A 44 29.75 -12.84 -28.87
CA LEU A 44 30.40 -13.12 -30.17
C LEU A 44 30.41 -11.81 -30.98
N GLY A 45 31.23 -11.73 -32.03
CA GLY A 45 31.43 -10.49 -32.80
C GLY A 45 32.46 -10.66 -33.92
N SER A 46 33.16 -9.57 -34.27
CA SER A 46 34.01 -9.40 -35.47
C SER A 46 33.20 -9.29 -36.78
N SER A 47 33.63 -8.53 -37.81
CA SER A 47 34.73 -7.55 -37.94
C SER A 47 34.52 -6.73 -39.22
N PHE A 48 35.10 -5.52 -39.31
CA PHE A 48 35.91 -5.07 -40.47
C PHE A 48 36.62 -3.73 -40.16
N ARG A 49 37.62 -3.36 -40.98
CA ARG A 49 38.55 -2.24 -40.74
C ARG A 49 38.89 -1.55 -42.07
N ALA A 50 39.03 -0.23 -42.08
CA ALA A 50 39.24 0.56 -43.29
C ALA A 50 40.71 0.71 -43.70
N MET A 51 40.94 0.95 -45.00
CA MET A 51 42.18 1.44 -45.61
C MET A 51 41.82 2.30 -46.84
N GLN A 52 42.69 3.28 -47.18
CA GLN A 52 42.63 4.07 -48.41
C GLN A 52 43.72 3.61 -49.40
N PRO A 53 43.52 3.76 -50.72
CA PRO A 53 44.59 3.74 -51.71
C PRO A 53 45.03 5.16 -52.12
N GLU A 54 46.23 5.27 -52.70
CA GLU A 54 46.80 6.50 -53.28
C GLU A 54 46.64 6.51 -54.82
N ASN A 55 46.88 7.68 -55.46
CA ASN A 55 46.75 7.85 -56.91
C ASN A 55 47.92 7.21 -57.69
N THR A 56 47.65 6.75 -58.92
CA THR A 56 48.65 6.71 -60.00
C THR A 56 47.92 6.86 -61.35
N GLU A 57 48.41 7.77 -62.19
CA GLU A 57 47.85 8.05 -63.52
C GLU A 57 48.46 7.12 -64.59
N LEU A 58 47.69 6.74 -65.61
CA LEU A 58 48.19 6.27 -66.91
C LEU A 58 47.07 6.32 -67.97
N SER A 59 47.37 6.93 -69.13
CA SER A 59 46.36 7.33 -70.12
C SER A 59 46.22 6.35 -71.29
N ALA A 60 45.00 6.14 -71.76
CA ALA A 60 44.67 5.59 -73.08
C ALA A 60 43.34 6.20 -73.58
N PRO A 61 43.15 6.42 -74.90
CA PRO A 61 41.97 7.08 -75.45
C PRO A 61 40.74 6.17 -75.62
N GLU A 62 39.60 6.81 -75.84
CA GLU A 62 38.24 6.26 -75.90
C GLU A 62 37.95 5.42 -77.16
N PRO A 63 36.87 4.62 -77.11
CA PRO A 63 35.85 4.70 -78.16
C PRO A 63 34.48 5.12 -77.59
N GLU A 64 33.72 5.87 -78.39
CA GLU A 64 32.41 6.43 -78.03
C GLU A 64 31.34 5.33 -77.83
N VAL A 65 30.61 5.38 -76.70
CA VAL A 65 29.37 4.59 -76.51
C VAL A 65 28.30 5.46 -75.81
N GLU A 66 27.17 5.55 -76.50
CA GLU A 66 25.82 6.03 -76.18
C GLU A 66 25.48 6.50 -74.75
N HIS A 67 24.80 7.66 -74.68
CA HIS A 67 24.23 8.22 -73.44
C HIS A 67 23.00 7.42 -72.96
N GLU A 68 23.13 6.70 -71.84
CA GLU A 68 22.02 6.46 -70.91
C GLU A 68 22.23 7.29 -69.63
N GLY A 69 21.14 7.87 -69.09
CA GLY A 69 21.20 8.85 -68.01
C GLY A 69 21.38 8.23 -66.62
N GLU A 70 22.11 8.92 -65.75
CA GLU A 70 22.25 8.52 -64.34
C GLU A 70 20.88 8.42 -63.64
N PRO A 71 20.62 7.35 -62.85
CA PRO A 71 19.43 7.30 -62.02
C PRO A 71 19.54 8.36 -60.91
N ALA A 72 18.63 9.34 -60.95
CA ALA A 72 18.67 10.48 -60.04
C ALA A 72 18.74 10.06 -58.57
N THR A 73 19.65 10.69 -57.81
CA THR A 73 19.72 10.49 -56.36
C THR A 73 18.37 10.87 -55.72
N PRO A 74 17.85 10.06 -54.79
CA PRO A 74 16.56 10.34 -54.17
C PRO A 74 16.66 11.64 -53.36
N GLN A 75 16.01 12.69 -53.87
CA GLN A 75 15.90 13.97 -53.19
C GLN A 75 15.32 13.73 -51.80
N LYS A 76 16.01 14.22 -50.76
CA LYS A 76 15.43 14.28 -49.42
C LYS A 76 14.24 15.24 -49.49
N ALA A 77 13.03 14.69 -49.51
CA ALA A 77 11.80 15.46 -49.43
C ALA A 77 11.89 16.42 -48.24
N GLU A 78 11.56 17.70 -48.46
CA GLU A 78 11.60 18.69 -47.39
C GLU A 78 10.63 18.30 -46.26
N PRO A 79 10.99 18.56 -45.00
CA PRO A 79 10.17 18.16 -43.87
C PRO A 79 8.82 18.88 -43.90
N VAL A 80 7.76 18.12 -44.19
CA VAL A 80 6.41 18.67 -44.38
C VAL A 80 5.86 19.23 -43.06
N VAL A 81 5.62 20.53 -43.07
CA VAL A 81 4.90 21.26 -42.02
C VAL A 81 3.47 21.54 -42.49
N PHE A 82 2.50 21.34 -41.60
CA PHE A 82 1.08 21.50 -41.84
C PHE A 82 0.59 22.82 -41.25
N ALA A 83 0.19 23.75 -42.11
CA ALA A 83 -0.24 25.10 -41.75
C ALA A 83 -1.61 25.17 -41.04
N SER A 84 -2.32 24.03 -40.94
CA SER A 84 -3.65 23.93 -40.33
C SER A 84 -3.98 22.48 -39.98
N PRO A 85 -4.73 22.21 -38.89
CA PRO A 85 -5.30 20.88 -38.63
C PRO A 85 -6.27 20.40 -39.73
N ALA A 86 -6.73 21.31 -40.59
CA ALA A 86 -7.61 21.02 -41.73
C ALA A 86 -6.86 20.91 -43.07
N ASP A 87 -5.52 20.86 -43.08
CA ASP A 87 -4.74 20.59 -44.29
C ASP A 87 -5.10 19.19 -44.85
N PRO A 88 -5.55 19.06 -46.10
CA PRO A 88 -5.94 17.76 -46.66
C PRO A 88 -4.82 16.70 -46.60
N ARG A 89 -3.55 17.12 -46.69
CA ARG A 89 -2.38 16.23 -46.63
C ARG A 89 -2.20 15.65 -45.23
N HIS A 90 -2.43 16.47 -44.21
CA HIS A 90 -2.41 16.09 -42.80
C HIS A 90 -3.56 15.12 -42.49
N ILE A 91 -4.78 15.44 -42.95
CA ILE A 91 -5.95 14.56 -42.79
C ILE A 91 -5.71 13.21 -43.49
N GLU A 92 -5.11 13.20 -44.69
CA GLU A 92 -4.78 11.96 -45.39
C GLU A 92 -3.74 11.13 -44.63
N GLU A 93 -2.66 11.73 -44.12
CA GLU A 93 -1.65 11.04 -43.31
C GLU A 93 -2.27 10.43 -42.04
N LEU A 94 -3.09 11.19 -41.31
CA LEU A 94 -3.80 10.69 -40.14
C LEU A 94 -4.78 9.57 -40.49
N CYS A 95 -5.57 9.71 -41.56
CA CYS A 95 -6.49 8.68 -42.02
C CYS A 95 -5.79 7.41 -42.54
N ARG A 96 -4.53 7.53 -42.98
CA ARG A 96 -3.66 6.40 -43.38
C ARG A 96 -3.03 5.71 -42.16
N ARG A 97 -2.68 6.47 -41.11
CA ARG A 97 -2.08 5.95 -39.87
C ARG A 97 -3.11 5.36 -38.89
N PHE A 98 -4.34 5.89 -38.88
CA PHE A 98 -5.43 5.52 -37.97
C PHE A 98 -6.68 5.16 -38.79
N ALA A 99 -6.65 3.97 -39.39
CA ALA A 99 -7.79 3.42 -40.10
C ALA A 99 -8.84 2.86 -39.11
N ARG A 100 -10.12 3.18 -39.33
CA ARG A 100 -11.23 2.64 -38.53
C ARG A 100 -11.22 1.12 -38.58
N SER A 101 -10.95 0.51 -37.42
CA SER A 101 -10.68 -0.93 -37.29
C SER A 101 -11.86 -1.70 -36.73
N PHE A 102 -12.70 -1.05 -35.92
CA PHE A 102 -13.90 -1.64 -35.33
C PHE A 102 -15.02 -0.59 -35.17
N THR A 103 -16.18 -1.00 -34.66
CA THR A 103 -17.29 -0.09 -34.28
C THR A 103 -17.78 -0.49 -32.90
N ILE A 104 -17.87 0.49 -32.00
CA ILE A 104 -18.22 0.27 -30.59
C ILE A 104 -19.40 1.18 -30.25
N ASP A 105 -20.60 0.62 -30.24
CA ASP A 105 -21.80 1.44 -30.02
C ASP A 105 -21.98 1.83 -28.55
N ALA A 106 -21.75 0.89 -27.62
CA ALA A 106 -21.69 1.16 -26.18
C ALA A 106 -20.51 2.09 -25.86
N ALA A 107 -20.78 3.38 -25.71
CA ALA A 107 -19.76 4.41 -25.52
C ALA A 107 -18.98 4.28 -24.20
N GLU A 108 -19.56 3.60 -23.21
CA GLU A 108 -18.92 3.22 -21.96
C GLU A 108 -17.86 2.12 -22.15
N HIS A 109 -17.94 1.34 -23.25
CA HIS A 109 -16.96 0.33 -23.66
C HIS A 109 -15.94 0.88 -24.69
N ARG A 110 -15.75 2.19 -24.75
CA ARG A 110 -14.71 2.85 -25.56
C ARG A 110 -13.54 3.32 -24.69
N ALA A 111 -13.00 2.41 -23.88
CA ALA A 111 -11.76 2.65 -23.13
C ALA A 111 -10.53 2.45 -24.03
N ILE A 112 -9.45 3.19 -23.80
CA ILE A 112 -8.19 3.03 -24.52
C ILE A 112 -7.18 2.26 -23.66
N SER A 113 -6.57 1.19 -24.17
CA SER A 113 -5.50 0.45 -23.48
C SER A 113 -4.26 1.31 -23.31
N SER A 114 -3.42 1.01 -22.31
CA SER A 114 -2.18 1.76 -22.09
C SER A 114 -1.20 1.66 -23.27
N VAL A 115 -1.22 0.54 -24.01
CA VAL A 115 -0.45 0.35 -25.25
C VAL A 115 -0.96 1.28 -26.35
N GLN A 116 -2.27 1.28 -26.64
CA GLN A 116 -2.88 2.19 -27.64
C GLN A 116 -2.65 3.65 -27.28
N LEU A 117 -2.85 4.03 -26.00
CA LEU A 117 -2.62 5.38 -25.51
C LEU A 117 -1.15 5.80 -25.65
N THR A 118 -0.22 4.88 -25.37
CA THR A 118 1.22 5.10 -25.54
C THR A 118 1.59 5.27 -27.01
N ASP A 119 1.10 4.43 -27.92
CA ASP A 119 1.34 4.55 -29.37
C ASP A 119 0.83 5.90 -29.92
N VAL A 120 -0.44 6.24 -29.63
CA VAL A 120 -1.11 7.47 -30.09
C VAL A 120 -0.41 8.72 -29.58
N LEU A 121 -0.03 8.75 -28.29
CA LEU A 121 0.67 9.90 -27.73
C LEU A 121 2.17 9.92 -28.07
N THR A 122 2.82 8.78 -28.33
CA THR A 122 4.18 8.76 -28.87
C THR A 122 4.19 9.30 -30.30
N PHE A 123 3.23 8.92 -31.16
CA PHE A 123 3.07 9.51 -32.50
C PHE A 123 2.89 11.04 -32.42
N ALA A 124 2.03 11.52 -31.52
CA ALA A 124 1.86 12.96 -31.30
C ALA A 124 3.16 13.63 -30.81
N LEU A 125 3.87 13.02 -29.85
CA LEU A 125 5.12 13.54 -29.29
C LEU A 125 6.31 13.51 -30.27
N THR A 126 6.31 12.64 -31.28
CA THR A 126 7.35 12.59 -32.31
C THR A 126 7.00 13.40 -33.55
N GLY A 127 5.72 13.64 -33.83
CA GLY A 127 5.25 14.41 -34.99
C GLY A 127 4.91 15.89 -34.72
N CYS A 128 4.72 16.34 -33.47
CA CYS A 128 4.18 17.68 -33.18
C CYS A 128 5.00 18.87 -33.70
N TRP A 129 6.27 18.66 -34.06
CA TRP A 129 7.10 19.69 -34.69
C TRP A 129 6.66 20.04 -36.12
N GLN A 130 5.83 19.18 -36.75
CA GLN A 130 5.21 19.40 -38.06
C GLN A 130 3.92 20.23 -37.98
N TRP A 131 3.42 20.55 -36.79
CA TRP A 131 2.14 21.23 -36.58
C TRP A 131 2.38 22.73 -36.38
N ASP A 132 1.91 23.57 -37.31
CA ASP A 132 2.22 24.99 -37.29
C ASP A 132 1.34 25.79 -36.31
N GLU A 133 1.83 25.91 -35.08
CA GLU A 133 1.71 27.13 -34.29
C GLU A 133 3.11 27.53 -33.77
N ALA A 134 4.03 27.78 -34.71
CA ALA A 134 5.42 28.21 -34.43
C ALA A 134 6.22 27.27 -33.49
N GLN A 135 6.22 25.98 -33.81
CA GLN A 135 6.93 24.88 -33.13
C GLN A 135 6.41 24.49 -31.74
N LEU A 136 5.31 23.73 -31.73
CA LEU A 136 4.89 22.90 -30.60
C LEU A 136 6.00 21.90 -30.22
N LYS A 137 6.45 21.95 -28.96
CA LYS A 137 7.54 21.10 -28.44
C LYS A 137 6.98 19.91 -27.67
N ALA A 138 7.63 18.75 -27.80
CA ALA A 138 7.26 17.51 -27.12
C ALA A 138 7.35 17.53 -25.57
N HIS A 139 7.76 18.66 -24.97
CA HIS A 139 7.71 18.91 -23.52
C HIS A 139 6.55 19.83 -23.09
N SER A 140 5.91 20.54 -24.03
CA SER A 140 4.76 21.42 -23.79
C SER A 140 3.46 20.92 -24.43
N LEU A 141 3.56 19.93 -25.32
CA LEU A 141 2.43 19.29 -25.98
C LEU A 141 1.40 18.80 -24.95
N ASN A 142 0.18 19.32 -25.03
CA ASN A 142 -0.92 19.05 -24.11
C ASN A 142 -2.13 18.46 -24.86
N HIS A 143 -3.16 18.03 -24.12
CA HIS A 143 -4.33 17.37 -24.69
C HIS A 143 -5.25 18.31 -25.48
N TYR A 144 -5.21 19.65 -25.31
CA TYR A 144 -5.87 20.55 -26.27
C TYR A 144 -5.18 20.50 -27.65
N ASP A 145 -3.85 20.47 -27.68
CA ASP A 145 -3.08 20.37 -28.93
C ASP A 145 -3.38 19.05 -29.64
N VAL A 146 -3.36 17.93 -28.88
CA VAL A 146 -3.67 16.59 -29.41
C VAL A 146 -5.14 16.49 -29.84
N MET A 147 -6.08 17.13 -29.12
CA MET A 147 -7.48 17.23 -29.57
C MET A 147 -7.59 18.01 -30.89
N LYS A 148 -6.90 19.15 -31.01
CA LYS A 148 -6.92 20.03 -32.18
C LYS A 148 -6.29 19.40 -33.42
N TRP A 149 -5.09 18.85 -33.28
CA TRP A 149 -4.25 18.41 -34.41
C TRP A 149 -4.38 16.92 -34.74
N LEU A 150 -4.67 16.04 -33.79
CA LEU A 150 -4.71 14.59 -34.03
C LEU A 150 -6.12 14.01 -33.93
N ILE A 151 -6.77 14.17 -32.79
CA ILE A 151 -8.02 13.46 -32.51
C ILE A 151 -9.15 14.00 -33.40
N LYS A 152 -9.42 15.32 -33.34
CA LYS A 152 -10.57 15.92 -34.01
C LYS A 152 -10.55 15.71 -35.54
N PRO A 153 -9.48 16.01 -36.29
CA PRO A 153 -9.49 15.87 -37.76
C PRO A 153 -9.77 14.43 -38.20
N THR A 154 -9.16 13.45 -37.53
CA THR A 154 -9.34 12.03 -37.86
C THR A 154 -10.74 11.51 -37.51
N THR A 155 -11.31 11.96 -36.38
CA THR A 155 -12.63 11.49 -35.92
C THR A 155 -13.79 12.16 -36.65
N GLU A 156 -13.66 13.42 -37.08
CA GLU A 156 -14.61 14.05 -38.00
C GLU A 156 -14.57 13.37 -39.37
N ALA A 157 -13.38 13.14 -39.95
CA ALA A 157 -13.22 12.50 -41.27
C ALA A 157 -13.67 11.02 -41.34
N ARG A 158 -13.87 10.37 -40.18
CA ARG A 158 -14.28 8.94 -40.08
C ARG A 158 -15.64 8.71 -39.40
N CYS A 159 -16.30 9.79 -38.93
CA CYS A 159 -17.55 9.78 -38.18
C CYS A 159 -17.58 8.70 -37.07
N CYS A 160 -16.56 8.70 -36.20
CA CYS A 160 -16.42 7.76 -35.09
C CYS A 160 -15.64 8.35 -33.93
N SER A 161 -15.57 7.61 -32.82
CA SER A 161 -14.66 7.93 -31.71
C SER A 161 -13.21 7.59 -32.09
N PHE A 162 -12.23 8.10 -31.33
CA PHE A 162 -10.83 7.78 -31.60
C PHE A 162 -10.49 6.33 -31.23
N VAL A 163 -11.14 5.76 -30.20
CA VAL A 163 -10.94 4.35 -29.84
C VAL A 163 -11.33 3.42 -30.99
N GLU A 164 -12.38 3.72 -31.74
CA GLU A 164 -12.78 2.94 -32.94
C GLU A 164 -11.74 2.96 -34.09
N LEU A 165 -10.72 3.83 -34.01
CA LEU A 165 -9.58 3.89 -34.93
C LEU A 165 -8.35 3.07 -34.47
N VAL A 166 -8.32 2.62 -33.22
CA VAL A 166 -7.18 1.89 -32.62
C VAL A 166 -7.58 0.56 -31.96
N ALA A 167 -8.88 0.32 -31.77
CA ALA A 167 -9.45 -0.88 -31.18
C ALA A 167 -9.85 -1.93 -32.22
N SER A 168 -9.64 -3.20 -31.89
CA SER A 168 -10.12 -4.37 -32.63
C SER A 168 -11.44 -4.94 -32.09
N GLU A 169 -11.86 -4.50 -30.90
CA GLU A 169 -13.04 -5.00 -30.18
C GLU A 169 -13.60 -3.93 -29.21
N ALA A 170 -14.67 -4.24 -28.48
CA ALA A 170 -15.20 -3.36 -27.44
C ALA A 170 -14.35 -3.47 -26.16
N GLN A 171 -13.93 -2.33 -25.60
CA GLN A 171 -12.98 -2.24 -24.48
C GLN A 171 -13.67 -1.64 -23.23
N PRO A 172 -14.26 -2.45 -22.34
CA PRO A 172 -14.79 -1.99 -21.06
C PRO A 172 -13.64 -1.53 -20.14
N PRO A 173 -13.78 -0.42 -19.38
CA PRO A 173 -12.66 0.18 -18.65
C PRO A 173 -12.28 -0.53 -17.36
N ASP A 174 -10.98 -0.76 -17.18
CA ASP A 174 -10.38 -1.09 -15.88
C ASP A 174 -10.36 0.14 -14.96
N PHE A 175 -10.05 1.32 -15.50
CA PHE A 175 -9.96 2.59 -14.77
C PHE A 175 -10.62 3.76 -15.52
N PHE A 176 -11.14 4.73 -14.77
CA PHE A 176 -11.51 6.04 -15.30
C PHE A 176 -10.33 7.01 -15.15
N LEU A 177 -9.99 7.82 -16.17
CA LEU A 177 -8.87 8.74 -16.10
C LEU A 177 -9.33 10.21 -16.24
N SER A 178 -9.48 10.87 -15.09
CA SER A 178 -9.78 12.30 -14.98
C SER A 178 -8.51 13.13 -15.05
N HIS A 179 -8.41 14.05 -16.01
CA HIS A 179 -7.21 14.89 -16.20
C HIS A 179 -7.57 16.27 -16.77
N TYR A 180 -6.67 17.23 -16.62
CA TYR A 180 -6.80 18.56 -17.19
C TYR A 180 -6.16 18.60 -18.58
N PHE A 181 -6.92 18.95 -19.62
CA PHE A 181 -6.41 18.94 -21.00
C PHE A 181 -5.19 19.85 -21.25
N GLY A 182 -4.98 20.89 -20.45
CA GLY A 182 -3.82 21.78 -20.58
C GLY A 182 -2.56 21.30 -19.84
N GLN A 183 -2.54 20.10 -19.28
CA GLN A 183 -1.32 19.49 -18.75
C GLN A 183 -0.53 18.76 -19.85
N PRO A 184 0.80 18.62 -19.75
CA PRO A 184 1.59 17.91 -20.75
C PRO A 184 1.13 16.46 -20.91
N VAL A 185 1.00 15.97 -22.15
CA VAL A 185 0.57 14.57 -22.40
C VAL A 185 1.58 13.55 -21.90
N ARG A 186 2.84 13.98 -21.71
CA ARG A 186 3.89 13.22 -21.02
C ARG A 186 3.52 12.93 -19.56
N ASP A 187 3.03 13.92 -18.82
CA ASP A 187 2.62 13.74 -17.42
C ASP A 187 1.42 12.77 -17.31
N VAL A 188 0.56 12.70 -18.35
CA VAL A 188 -0.51 11.69 -18.44
C VAL A 188 0.07 10.29 -18.65
N LEU A 189 0.94 10.10 -19.65
CA LEU A 189 1.59 8.81 -19.93
C LEU A 189 2.39 8.28 -18.74
N ASP A 190 3.21 9.16 -18.13
CA ASP A 190 4.07 8.77 -17.02
C ASP A 190 3.25 8.51 -15.74
N SER A 191 2.07 9.12 -15.61
CA SER A 191 1.10 8.77 -14.55
C SER A 191 0.43 7.41 -14.77
N VAL A 192 0.04 7.08 -16.00
CA VAL A 192 -0.47 5.74 -16.35
C VAL A 192 0.60 4.68 -16.07
N ARG A 193 1.82 4.86 -16.59
CA ARG A 193 2.97 3.97 -16.34
C ARG A 193 3.25 3.78 -14.85
N GLN A 194 3.22 4.86 -14.07
CA GLN A 194 3.43 4.78 -12.62
C GLN A 194 2.31 3.98 -11.93
N GLN A 195 1.06 4.13 -12.36
CA GLN A 195 -0.05 3.33 -11.81
C GLN A 195 0.10 1.84 -12.15
N LEU A 196 0.37 1.50 -13.41
CA LEU A 196 0.55 0.12 -13.87
C LEU A 196 1.67 -0.58 -13.08
N SER A 197 2.85 0.05 -13.01
CA SER A 197 4.01 -0.43 -12.26
C SER A 197 3.71 -0.61 -10.77
N THR A 198 3.09 0.40 -10.14
CA THR A 198 2.81 0.38 -8.69
C THR A 198 1.77 -0.67 -8.30
N ARG A 199 0.72 -0.86 -9.13
CA ARG A 199 -0.36 -1.82 -8.86
C ARG A 199 -0.09 -3.22 -9.40
N GLN A 200 0.97 -3.41 -10.21
CA GLN A 200 1.29 -4.65 -10.94
C GLN A 200 0.15 -5.05 -11.90
N LEU A 201 -0.28 -4.09 -12.71
CA LEU A 201 -1.27 -4.25 -13.77
C LEU A 201 -0.57 -4.63 -15.10
N VAL A 202 -1.34 -5.16 -16.06
CA VAL A 202 -0.85 -5.55 -17.40
C VAL A 202 -0.84 -4.35 -18.35
N GLU A 203 -0.07 -4.39 -19.44
CA GLU A 203 0.04 -3.25 -20.37
C GLU A 203 -1.24 -3.04 -21.19
N GLU A 204 -2.04 -4.09 -21.35
CA GLU A 204 -3.35 -4.08 -22.00
C GLU A 204 -4.43 -3.33 -21.18
N THR A 205 -4.16 -3.02 -19.90
CA THR A 205 -5.09 -2.33 -18.98
C THR A 205 -5.66 -1.06 -19.61
N THR A 206 -6.98 -0.89 -19.47
CA THR A 206 -7.78 0.07 -20.20
C THR A 206 -8.25 1.26 -19.37
N PHE A 207 -8.28 2.42 -20.01
CA PHE A 207 -8.61 3.70 -19.40
C PHE A 207 -9.77 4.35 -20.15
N TRP A 208 -10.91 4.58 -19.49
CA TRP A 208 -11.93 5.45 -20.08
C TRP A 208 -11.45 6.90 -20.01
N MET A 209 -11.33 7.52 -21.19
CA MET A 209 -10.86 8.88 -21.37
C MET A 209 -11.79 9.60 -22.34
N TRP A 210 -12.45 10.66 -21.85
CA TRP A 210 -13.37 11.52 -22.60
C TRP A 210 -12.82 11.94 -23.98
N ALA A 211 -11.51 12.24 -24.04
CA ALA A 211 -10.82 12.68 -25.26
C ALA A 211 -10.86 11.66 -26.41
N TYR A 212 -10.86 10.36 -26.10
CA TYR A 212 -10.78 9.30 -27.10
C TYR A 212 -12.11 8.55 -27.30
N ALA A 213 -12.95 8.50 -26.26
CA ALA A 213 -14.19 7.71 -26.25
C ALA A 213 -15.37 8.34 -27.03
N ARG A 214 -15.37 9.65 -27.24
CA ARG A 214 -16.55 10.38 -27.75
C ARG A 214 -16.64 10.42 -29.28
N ARG A 215 -17.85 10.36 -29.85
CA ARG A 215 -18.19 10.75 -31.24
C ARG A 215 -18.70 12.21 -31.29
N HIS A 216 -18.64 12.89 -32.44
CA HIS A 216 -18.96 14.34 -32.53
C HIS A 216 -20.46 14.69 -32.51
N ASP A 217 -21.32 13.70 -32.73
CA ASP A 217 -22.77 13.76 -32.63
C ASP A 217 -23.30 13.60 -31.19
N GLU A 218 -22.46 13.16 -30.26
CA GLU A 218 -22.83 12.92 -28.86
C GLU A 218 -22.91 14.23 -28.05
N SER A 219 -23.99 14.38 -27.27
CA SER A 219 -24.28 15.60 -26.49
C SER A 219 -23.11 16.02 -25.59
N VAL A 220 -22.70 17.29 -25.71
CA VAL A 220 -21.52 17.81 -25.02
C VAL A 220 -21.68 17.85 -23.49
N VAL A 221 -22.91 17.99 -22.99
CA VAL A 221 -23.22 18.32 -21.59
C VAL A 221 -23.95 17.15 -20.89
N PRO A 222 -23.25 16.37 -20.03
CA PRO A 222 -23.82 15.25 -19.28
C PRO A 222 -25.17 15.53 -18.62
N ASP A 223 -26.12 14.62 -18.80
CA ASP A 223 -27.17 14.41 -17.80
C ASP A 223 -26.58 13.54 -16.69
N ARG A 224 -26.66 14.01 -15.44
CA ARG A 224 -25.81 13.59 -14.31
C ARG A 224 -25.62 12.07 -14.18
N LEU A 225 -26.71 11.31 -14.29
CA LEU A 225 -26.76 9.87 -14.07
C LEU A 225 -26.83 9.04 -15.38
N HIS A 226 -27.03 9.70 -16.53
CA HIS A 226 -27.25 9.04 -17.82
C HIS A 226 -26.10 9.26 -18.82
N SER A 227 -25.06 10.02 -18.42
CA SER A 227 -23.89 10.22 -19.27
C SER A 227 -22.98 9.00 -19.32
N THR A 228 -22.39 8.78 -20.49
CA THR A 228 -21.37 7.75 -20.75
C THR A 228 -20.21 7.77 -19.75
N ALA A 229 -19.76 8.96 -19.35
CA ALA A 229 -18.70 9.10 -18.36
C ALA A 229 -19.09 8.51 -17.00
N PHE A 230 -20.34 8.71 -16.56
CA PHE A 230 -20.86 8.13 -15.32
C PHE A 230 -21.03 6.60 -15.42
N GLN A 231 -21.51 6.09 -16.56
CA GLN A 231 -21.57 4.64 -16.83
C GLN A 231 -20.16 4.00 -16.81
N ALA A 232 -19.19 4.63 -17.47
CA ALA A 232 -17.80 4.18 -17.49
C ALA A 232 -17.13 4.22 -16.10
N MET A 233 -17.38 5.26 -15.28
CA MET A 233 -16.98 5.27 -13.86
C MET A 233 -17.63 4.12 -13.08
N GLY A 234 -18.89 3.80 -13.40
CA GLY A 234 -19.64 2.68 -12.83
C GLY A 234 -19.01 1.31 -13.11
N LEU A 235 -18.48 1.11 -14.32
CA LEU A 235 -17.73 -0.10 -14.70
C LEU A 235 -16.33 -0.14 -14.07
N SER A 236 -15.60 0.97 -14.10
CA SER A 236 -14.19 1.07 -13.68
C SER A 236 -13.92 0.57 -12.26
N SER A 237 -12.79 -0.10 -12.03
CA SER A 237 -12.32 -0.53 -10.70
C SER A 237 -11.81 0.61 -9.82
N GLY A 238 -11.49 1.77 -10.41
CA GLY A 238 -11.02 2.97 -9.71
C GLY A 238 -10.92 4.18 -10.64
N ILE A 239 -10.51 5.32 -10.08
CA ILE A 239 -10.27 6.56 -10.81
C ILE A 239 -8.81 7.03 -10.63
N LEU A 240 -8.13 7.28 -11.74
CA LEU A 240 -6.80 7.90 -11.79
C LEU A 240 -6.93 9.41 -12.02
N LEU A 241 -6.25 10.20 -11.19
CA LEU A 241 -6.12 11.65 -11.27
C LEU A 241 -4.63 12.04 -11.42
N PRO A 242 -4.13 12.24 -12.65
CA PRO A 242 -2.79 12.79 -12.89
C PRO A 242 -2.74 14.29 -12.57
N LEU A 243 -1.84 14.70 -11.67
CA LEU A 243 -1.57 16.10 -11.33
C LEU A 243 -0.32 16.67 -12.02
N GLY A 244 0.60 15.81 -12.43
CA GLY A 244 1.91 16.24 -12.94
C GLY A 244 2.66 17.03 -11.88
N THR A 245 3.25 18.16 -12.26
CA THR A 245 3.97 19.07 -11.35
C THR A 245 3.09 20.16 -10.70
N THR A 246 1.78 20.19 -10.93
CA THR A 246 0.93 21.34 -10.56
C THR A 246 -0.36 20.95 -9.83
N SER A 247 -0.95 21.91 -9.12
CA SER A 247 -2.28 21.76 -8.50
C SER A 247 -3.45 22.09 -9.43
N VAL A 248 -3.22 22.39 -10.71
CA VAL A 248 -4.25 22.90 -11.63
C VAL A 248 -5.47 21.97 -11.74
N PRO A 249 -5.35 20.62 -11.86
CA PRO A 249 -6.54 19.76 -11.92
C PRO A 249 -7.47 19.89 -10.70
N LEU A 250 -6.91 20.24 -9.52
CA LEU A 250 -7.67 20.45 -8.27
C LEU A 250 -8.48 21.76 -8.26
N SER A 251 -8.34 22.62 -9.28
CA SER A 251 -9.20 23.79 -9.49
C SER A 251 -10.15 23.65 -10.68
N ARG A 252 -10.00 22.63 -11.55
CA ARG A 252 -10.79 22.48 -12.77
C ARG A 252 -12.16 21.88 -12.47
N THR A 253 -13.22 22.49 -13.02
CA THR A 253 -14.61 22.07 -12.76
C THR A 253 -14.85 20.61 -13.11
N TRP A 254 -14.45 20.17 -14.31
CA TRP A 254 -14.64 18.78 -14.76
C TRP A 254 -13.96 17.79 -13.82
N CYS A 255 -12.67 17.93 -13.54
CA CYS A 255 -11.93 17.00 -12.69
C CYS A 255 -12.53 16.90 -11.27
N LEU A 256 -12.98 18.03 -10.71
CA LEU A 256 -13.64 18.04 -9.40
C LEU A 256 -15.02 17.36 -9.40
N LEU A 257 -15.80 17.48 -10.48
CA LEU A 257 -17.09 16.80 -10.62
C LEU A 257 -16.90 15.30 -10.92
N GLU A 258 -15.89 14.92 -11.69
CA GLU A 258 -15.54 13.52 -11.97
C GLU A 258 -15.08 12.79 -10.71
N VAL A 259 -14.18 13.40 -9.91
CA VAL A 259 -13.79 12.88 -8.59
C VAL A 259 -14.98 12.83 -7.63
N ALA A 260 -15.90 13.81 -7.69
CA ALA A 260 -17.12 13.78 -6.88
C ALA A 260 -18.03 12.60 -7.24
N LEU A 261 -18.31 12.35 -8.53
CA LEU A 261 -19.14 11.22 -8.97
C LEU A 261 -18.47 9.89 -8.64
N ALA A 262 -17.21 9.72 -9.04
CA ALA A 262 -16.48 8.46 -8.85
C ALA A 262 -16.34 8.11 -7.36
N VAL A 263 -15.88 9.03 -6.52
CA VAL A 263 -15.46 8.71 -5.14
C VAL A 263 -16.57 8.96 -4.11
N LEU A 264 -17.45 9.96 -4.31
CA LEU A 264 -18.44 10.35 -3.30
C LEU A 264 -19.83 9.74 -3.53
N GLU A 265 -20.18 9.41 -4.77
CA GLU A 265 -21.46 8.76 -5.13
C GLU A 265 -21.25 7.28 -5.49
N LEU A 266 -20.33 6.97 -6.41
CA LEU A 266 -20.03 5.60 -6.88
C LEU A 266 -19.01 4.83 -6.00
N GLN A 267 -18.46 5.48 -4.96
CA GLN A 267 -17.53 4.91 -3.97
C GLN A 267 -16.27 4.23 -4.55
N LYS A 268 -15.84 4.63 -5.75
CA LYS A 268 -14.64 4.13 -6.42
C LYS A 268 -13.37 4.66 -5.74
N PRO A 269 -12.31 3.85 -5.61
CA PRO A 269 -11.06 4.29 -5.00
C PRO A 269 -10.32 5.30 -5.88
N LEU A 270 -9.75 6.33 -5.24
CA LEU A 270 -8.95 7.36 -5.90
C LEU A 270 -7.45 7.03 -5.88
N ASP A 271 -6.84 7.15 -7.06
CA ASP A 271 -5.40 7.17 -7.28
C ASP A 271 -4.96 8.55 -7.76
N ILE A 272 -3.91 9.10 -7.17
CA ILE A 272 -3.37 10.41 -7.52
C ILE A 272 -1.89 10.25 -7.86
N VAL A 273 -1.48 10.62 -9.06
CA VAL A 273 -0.05 10.65 -9.42
C VAL A 273 0.42 12.09 -9.57
N ALA A 274 1.55 12.41 -8.93
CA ALA A 274 2.20 13.70 -9.04
C ALA A 274 3.72 13.53 -9.25
N SER A 275 4.31 14.44 -10.02
CA SER A 275 5.72 14.40 -10.42
C SER A 275 6.61 15.00 -9.34
N ALA A 276 7.36 14.15 -8.64
CA ALA A 276 8.40 14.55 -7.70
C ALA A 276 9.75 14.75 -8.42
N LEU A 277 10.76 15.27 -7.69
CA LEU A 277 12.13 15.47 -8.20
C LEU A 277 12.83 14.19 -8.70
N GLN A 278 12.33 13.01 -8.33
CA GLN A 278 12.87 11.71 -8.72
C GLN A 278 12.00 10.96 -9.75
N GLY A 279 10.89 11.55 -10.21
CA GLY A 279 9.90 10.92 -11.09
C GLY A 279 8.47 10.98 -10.53
N PRO A 280 7.49 10.40 -11.24
CA PRO A 280 6.11 10.30 -10.77
C PRO A 280 5.99 9.43 -9.51
N VAL A 281 5.17 9.85 -8.56
CA VAL A 281 4.84 9.09 -7.34
C VAL A 281 3.32 8.92 -7.25
N LEU A 282 2.88 7.68 -7.05
CA LEU A 282 1.46 7.35 -6.85
C LEU A 282 1.11 7.40 -5.35
N LEU A 283 0.12 8.24 -5.01
CA LEU A 283 -0.64 8.20 -3.77
C LEU A 283 -1.95 7.46 -4.03
N THR A 284 -2.23 6.44 -3.22
CA THR A 284 -3.40 5.56 -3.36
C THR A 284 -4.38 5.78 -2.21
N GLN A 285 -5.69 5.63 -2.42
CA GLN A 285 -6.65 5.54 -1.31
C GLN A 285 -6.49 4.20 -0.56
N ASP A 286 -6.48 3.09 -1.31
CA ASP A 286 -6.39 1.72 -0.78
C ASP A 286 -5.01 1.08 -1.02
N LEU A 287 -4.70 0.03 -0.26
CA LEU A 287 -3.53 -0.83 -0.49
C LEU A 287 -3.53 -1.44 -1.90
N THR A 288 -2.35 -1.48 -2.53
CA THR A 288 -2.11 -2.26 -3.76
C THR A 288 -2.28 -3.76 -3.53
N GLU A 289 -2.44 -4.57 -4.58
CA GLU A 289 -2.56 -6.03 -4.40
C GLU A 289 -1.31 -6.68 -3.75
N PRO A 290 -0.07 -6.30 -4.10
CA PRO A 290 1.12 -6.70 -3.34
C PRO A 290 1.06 -6.32 -1.85
N GLU A 291 0.64 -5.09 -1.54
CA GLU A 291 0.50 -4.60 -0.16
C GLU A 291 -0.59 -5.37 0.60
N ARG A 292 -1.77 -5.62 0.01
CA ARG A 292 -2.81 -6.48 0.60
C ARG A 292 -2.31 -7.91 0.87
N ARG A 293 -1.47 -8.44 -0.03
CA ARG A 293 -0.78 -9.73 0.16
C ARG A 293 0.33 -9.69 1.21
N MET A 294 0.77 -8.52 1.67
CA MET A 294 1.69 -8.37 2.80
C MET A 294 0.92 -8.18 4.11
N GLU A 295 -0.10 -7.34 4.11
CA GLU A 295 -1.07 -7.16 5.21
C GLU A 295 -1.73 -8.50 5.60
N GLY A 296 -2.17 -9.28 4.61
CA GLY A 296 -2.71 -10.63 4.80
C GLY A 296 -1.68 -11.70 5.19
N LYS A 297 -0.39 -11.35 5.35
CA LYS A 297 0.63 -12.21 5.99
C LYS A 297 0.92 -11.73 7.41
N LEU A 298 1.18 -10.43 7.57
CA LEU A 298 1.52 -9.79 8.83
C LEU A 298 0.74 -8.46 8.89
N ALA A 299 -0.14 -8.33 9.88
CA ALA A 299 -0.92 -7.11 10.07
C ALA A 299 0.00 -5.88 10.28
N GLY A 300 -0.35 -4.78 9.64
CA GLY A 300 0.45 -3.56 9.50
C GLY A 300 1.47 -3.60 8.35
N ALA A 301 1.88 -4.77 7.86
CA ALA A 301 3.01 -4.84 6.91
C ALA A 301 2.68 -4.28 5.52
N GLY A 302 1.45 -4.43 5.04
CA GLY A 302 1.04 -3.83 3.76
C GLY A 302 1.02 -2.30 3.87
N PHE A 303 0.49 -1.79 4.97
CA PHE A 303 0.49 -0.35 5.24
C PHE A 303 1.89 0.23 5.46
N ARG A 304 2.82 -0.52 6.07
CA ARG A 304 4.21 -0.07 6.24
C ARG A 304 4.91 0.13 4.88
N GLU A 305 4.68 -0.77 3.93
CA GLU A 305 5.23 -0.62 2.57
C GLU A 305 4.50 0.47 1.76
N LYS A 306 3.17 0.62 1.91
CA LYS A 306 2.40 1.77 1.37
C LYS A 306 2.96 3.10 1.88
N ASN A 307 3.19 3.22 3.19
CA ASN A 307 3.70 4.44 3.81
C ASN A 307 5.14 4.74 3.34
N HIS A 308 5.98 3.71 3.19
CA HIS A 308 7.33 3.89 2.63
C HIS A 308 7.29 4.40 1.18
N ARG A 309 6.42 3.81 0.33
CA ARG A 309 6.19 4.22 -1.06
C ARG A 309 5.67 5.66 -1.17
N GLU A 310 4.77 6.06 -0.28
CA GLU A 310 4.05 7.35 -0.35
C GLU A 310 4.72 8.49 0.42
N GLN A 311 5.83 8.21 1.13
CA GLN A 311 6.67 9.21 1.82
C GLN A 311 7.32 10.20 0.84
N ALA A 312 7.57 9.80 -0.40
CA ALA A 312 8.17 10.63 -1.45
C ALA A 312 7.16 11.52 -2.22
N PHE A 313 5.87 11.40 -1.93
CA PHE A 313 4.82 12.10 -2.69
C PHE A 313 4.87 13.63 -2.46
N PRO A 314 4.77 14.48 -3.51
CA PRO A 314 4.90 15.94 -3.41
C PRO A 314 3.61 16.60 -2.86
N ALA A 315 3.30 16.32 -1.59
CA ALA A 315 2.04 16.70 -0.93
C ALA A 315 1.79 18.21 -0.82
N ASP A 316 2.81 19.06 -1.03
CA ASP A 316 2.65 20.52 -1.16
C ASP A 316 1.61 20.88 -2.26
N ILE A 317 1.49 20.05 -3.31
CA ILE A 317 0.50 20.20 -4.40
C ILE A 317 -0.95 20.01 -3.89
N LEU A 318 -1.16 19.10 -2.94
CA LEU A 318 -2.49 18.79 -2.38
C LEU A 318 -3.02 19.86 -1.41
N ILE A 319 -2.20 20.84 -1.00
CA ILE A 319 -2.67 21.96 -0.15
C ILE A 319 -3.83 22.70 -0.84
N ALA A 320 -3.81 22.81 -2.18
CA ALA A 320 -4.90 23.41 -2.94
C ALA A 320 -6.24 22.65 -2.79
N ALA A 321 -6.21 21.34 -2.54
CA ALA A 321 -7.41 20.53 -2.35
C ALA A 321 -8.17 20.91 -1.06
N LEU A 322 -7.46 21.42 -0.05
CA LEU A 322 -8.04 21.85 1.22
C LEU A 322 -8.89 23.13 1.07
N ASP A 323 -8.75 23.87 -0.04
CA ASP A 323 -9.62 25.00 -0.41
C ASP A 323 -10.37 24.77 -1.74
N ILE A 324 -10.77 23.52 -2.03
CA ILE A 324 -11.70 23.23 -3.14
C ILE A 324 -13.02 24.00 -2.96
N GLY A 325 -13.48 24.66 -4.01
CA GLY A 325 -14.80 25.30 -4.07
C GLY A 325 -15.33 25.25 -5.50
N LEU A 326 -16.37 24.46 -5.75
CA LEU A 326 -16.93 24.26 -7.09
C LEU A 326 -17.36 25.58 -7.75
N GLU A 327 -17.91 26.53 -6.99
CA GLU A 327 -18.36 27.82 -7.51
C GLU A 327 -17.21 28.79 -7.87
N ARG A 328 -16.00 28.52 -7.37
CA ARG A 328 -14.73 29.19 -7.76
C ARG A 328 -13.85 28.32 -8.67
N SER A 329 -14.32 27.14 -9.08
CA SER A 329 -13.61 26.28 -10.03
C SER A 329 -13.51 26.91 -11.42
N ASP A 330 -12.63 26.36 -12.24
CA ASP A 330 -12.19 26.92 -13.51
C ASP A 330 -12.50 26.00 -14.70
N ALA A 331 -12.91 26.60 -15.82
CA ALA A 331 -13.32 25.94 -17.06
C ALA A 331 -13.02 26.85 -18.26
N ALA A 332 -13.11 26.33 -19.50
CA ALA A 332 -12.89 27.12 -20.71
C ALA A 332 -13.85 28.33 -20.86
N SER A 333 -15.01 28.30 -20.19
CA SER A 333 -16.01 29.35 -20.20
C SER A 333 -16.75 29.38 -18.87
N LYS A 334 -16.94 30.58 -18.30
CA LYS A 334 -17.71 30.79 -17.06
C LYS A 334 -19.19 30.40 -17.22
N MET A 335 -19.74 30.56 -18.42
CA MET A 335 -21.12 30.14 -18.73
C MET A 335 -21.23 28.61 -18.69
N ASP A 336 -20.31 27.90 -19.34
CA ASP A 336 -20.35 26.45 -19.43
C ASP A 336 -20.01 25.77 -18.11
N ARG A 337 -19.12 26.37 -17.31
CA ARG A 337 -18.97 26.02 -15.89
C ARG A 337 -20.28 26.07 -15.14
N ASN A 338 -21.00 27.20 -15.21
CA ASN A 338 -22.24 27.37 -14.46
C ASN A 338 -23.32 26.39 -14.96
N ARG A 339 -23.41 26.13 -16.27
CA ARG A 339 -24.28 25.10 -16.86
C ARG A 339 -23.97 23.69 -16.32
N LEU A 340 -22.69 23.31 -16.28
CA LEU A 340 -22.25 22.01 -15.74
C LEU A 340 -22.56 21.88 -14.25
N LEU A 341 -22.33 22.94 -13.46
CA LEU A 341 -22.65 22.97 -12.03
C LEU A 341 -24.16 22.88 -11.75
N HIS A 342 -25.01 23.52 -12.57
CA HIS A 342 -26.47 23.38 -12.49
C HIS A 342 -26.91 21.95 -12.82
N LYS A 343 -26.54 21.41 -14.00
CA LYS A 343 -26.84 20.01 -14.38
C LYS A 343 -26.32 18.96 -13.38
N PHE A 344 -25.29 19.27 -12.61
CA PHE A 344 -24.77 18.39 -11.56
C PHE A 344 -25.67 18.30 -10.32
N VAL A 345 -26.58 19.26 -10.10
CA VAL A 345 -27.34 19.41 -8.86
C VAL A 345 -28.86 19.44 -9.08
N GLU A 346 -29.33 19.55 -10.32
CA GLU A 346 -30.74 19.49 -10.69
C GLU A 346 -31.35 18.09 -10.48
N GLU A 347 -31.98 17.89 -9.32
CA GLU A 347 -32.99 16.84 -9.10
C GLU A 347 -34.34 17.25 -9.74
N GLY A 348 -34.29 17.55 -11.05
CA GLY A 348 -35.45 17.85 -11.90
C GLY A 348 -35.89 19.32 -11.97
N GLY A 349 -36.08 19.82 -13.19
CA GLY A 349 -37.01 20.91 -13.51
C GLY A 349 -36.69 22.33 -13.02
N GLU A 350 -35.99 23.11 -13.85
CA GLU A 350 -36.00 24.58 -13.90
C GLU A 350 -35.77 25.38 -12.59
N ALA A 351 -34.50 25.76 -12.31
CA ALA A 351 -34.23 26.98 -11.54
C ALA A 351 -32.88 27.63 -11.89
N PHE A 352 -32.88 28.89 -12.32
CA PHE A 352 -31.66 29.69 -12.57
C PHE A 352 -30.92 30.16 -11.30
N ALA A 353 -31.31 29.68 -10.12
CA ALA A 353 -30.70 30.03 -8.84
C ALA A 353 -29.62 29.00 -8.44
N MET A 354 -28.36 29.43 -8.33
CA MET A 354 -27.24 28.56 -7.95
C MET A 354 -27.50 27.85 -6.59
N PRO A 355 -27.55 26.51 -6.54
CA PRO A 355 -27.88 25.76 -5.32
C PRO A 355 -26.70 25.66 -4.33
N HIS A 356 -26.20 26.79 -3.84
CA HIS A 356 -25.01 26.92 -2.97
C HIS A 356 -24.95 25.91 -1.82
N ARG A 357 -26.04 25.70 -1.07
CA ARG A 357 -26.11 24.72 0.04
C ARG A 357 -25.84 23.26 -0.38
N GLN A 358 -25.92 22.94 -1.66
CA GLN A 358 -25.58 21.62 -2.19
C GLN A 358 -24.09 21.57 -2.57
N PHE A 359 -23.57 22.61 -3.23
CA PHE A 359 -22.13 22.76 -3.46
C PHE A 359 -21.34 22.78 -2.16
N ASP A 360 -21.80 23.46 -1.10
CA ASP A 360 -21.20 23.42 0.25
C ASP A 360 -20.97 21.99 0.75
N LYS A 361 -21.97 21.10 0.62
CA LYS A 361 -21.86 19.69 1.03
C LYS A 361 -20.80 18.95 0.20
N ILE A 362 -20.77 19.18 -1.11
CA ILE A 362 -19.80 18.52 -2.02
C ILE A 362 -18.38 19.06 -1.77
N ASN A 363 -18.23 20.37 -1.61
CA ASN A 363 -16.99 21.06 -1.25
C ASN A 363 -16.41 20.49 0.06
N VAL A 364 -17.24 20.33 1.10
CA VAL A 364 -16.84 19.73 2.37
C VAL A 364 -16.45 18.26 2.21
N LYS A 365 -17.22 17.45 1.46
CA LYS A 365 -16.86 16.06 1.15
C LYS A 365 -15.52 15.94 0.41
N LEU A 366 -15.29 16.77 -0.62
CA LEU A 366 -14.05 16.79 -1.42
C LEU A 366 -12.84 17.20 -0.58
N ARG A 367 -12.91 18.31 0.16
CA ARG A 367 -11.84 18.74 1.08
C ARG A 367 -11.51 17.65 2.10
N GLY A 368 -12.53 17.01 2.68
CA GLY A 368 -12.37 15.91 3.63
C GLY A 368 -11.75 14.65 3.01
N LEU A 369 -12.08 14.33 1.75
CA LEU A 369 -11.46 13.23 0.99
C LEU A 369 -9.95 13.46 0.85
N PHE A 370 -9.53 14.58 0.24
CA PHE A 370 -8.10 14.85 0.06
C PHE A 370 -7.36 15.00 1.39
N ALA A 371 -7.97 15.64 2.40
CA ALA A 371 -7.41 15.71 3.75
C ALA A 371 -7.14 14.32 4.36
N SER A 372 -8.05 13.35 4.17
CA SER A 372 -7.85 11.98 4.66
C SER A 372 -6.65 11.27 4.02
N MET A 373 -6.29 11.62 2.78
CA MET A 373 -5.13 11.07 2.06
C MET A 373 -3.79 11.75 2.42
N MET A 374 -3.81 12.87 3.18
CA MET A 374 -2.62 13.66 3.51
C MET A 374 -2.00 13.35 4.90
N TRP A 375 -2.63 12.50 5.72
CA TRP A 375 -2.24 12.32 7.13
C TRP A 375 -0.79 11.87 7.32
N LEU A 376 -0.28 10.95 6.49
CA LEU A 376 1.11 10.52 6.53
C LEU A 376 2.07 11.68 6.23
N GLN A 377 1.78 12.46 5.19
CA GLN A 377 2.69 13.48 4.71
C GLN A 377 2.73 14.69 5.66
N VAL A 378 1.60 15.09 6.26
CA VAL A 378 1.61 16.14 7.30
C VAL A 378 2.24 15.68 8.60
N VAL A 379 2.29 14.39 8.89
CA VAL A 379 3.11 13.84 9.98
C VAL A 379 4.60 13.91 9.63
N GLU A 380 4.98 13.52 8.42
CA GLU A 380 6.38 13.51 7.99
C GLU A 380 7.02 14.92 7.83
N SER A 381 6.22 15.95 7.53
CA SER A 381 6.71 17.30 7.25
C SER A 381 5.99 18.41 8.02
N ASP A 382 6.75 19.13 8.86
CA ASP A 382 6.28 20.31 9.61
C ASP A 382 5.95 21.53 8.72
N ARG A 383 6.19 21.45 7.41
CA ARG A 383 5.83 22.52 6.45
C ARG A 383 4.35 22.46 6.04
N LEU A 384 3.69 21.31 6.19
CA LEU A 384 2.34 21.09 5.70
C LEU A 384 1.28 21.45 6.75
N PRO A 385 0.08 21.93 6.36
CA PRO A 385 -0.89 22.53 7.27
C PRO A 385 -1.69 21.48 8.06
N ARG A 386 -1.08 20.88 9.09
CA ARG A 386 -1.71 19.91 10.02
C ARG A 386 -3.09 20.36 10.52
N ASN A 387 -3.24 21.64 10.90
CA ASN A 387 -4.52 22.17 11.39
C ASN A 387 -5.60 22.18 10.30
N SER A 388 -5.28 22.59 9.06
CA SER A 388 -6.25 22.62 7.96
C SER A 388 -6.67 21.22 7.51
N VAL A 389 -5.76 20.24 7.56
CA VAL A 389 -6.10 18.82 7.34
C VAL A 389 -7.06 18.31 8.43
N ALA A 390 -6.79 18.62 9.71
CA ALA A 390 -7.68 18.28 10.81
C ALA A 390 -9.07 18.95 10.68
N GLU A 391 -9.12 20.23 10.30
CA GLU A 391 -10.37 20.98 10.11
C GLU A 391 -11.19 20.48 8.92
N CYS A 392 -10.56 20.22 7.77
CA CYS A 392 -11.24 19.64 6.60
C CYS A 392 -11.78 18.23 6.87
N THR A 393 -11.02 17.42 7.62
CA THR A 393 -11.46 16.10 8.09
C THR A 393 -12.68 16.23 9.01
N LYS A 394 -12.60 17.10 10.04
CA LYS A 394 -13.67 17.31 11.02
C LYS A 394 -14.96 17.87 10.42
N ALA A 395 -14.82 18.71 9.38
CA ALA A 395 -15.94 19.29 8.66
C ALA A 395 -16.78 18.25 7.90
N ASN A 396 -16.17 17.15 7.45
CA ASN A 396 -16.85 16.09 6.71
C ASN A 396 -17.67 15.15 7.62
N VAL A 397 -18.65 15.74 8.31
CA VAL A 397 -19.57 15.06 9.23
C VAL A 397 -20.51 14.01 8.59
N SER A 398 -20.33 13.74 7.28
CA SER A 398 -21.04 12.74 6.49
C SER A 398 -20.33 11.38 6.43
N LYS A 399 -19.03 11.32 6.76
CA LYS A 399 -18.34 10.06 7.05
C LYS A 399 -18.66 9.63 8.50
N ASP A 400 -18.86 8.34 8.72
CA ASP A 400 -19.05 7.73 10.06
C ASP A 400 -17.76 7.03 10.55
N SER A 401 -16.81 6.79 9.65
CA SER A 401 -15.51 6.17 9.94
C SER A 401 -14.37 7.18 9.82
N PHE A 402 -13.51 7.26 10.84
CA PHE A 402 -12.21 7.93 10.75
C PHE A 402 -11.10 6.88 10.79
N VAL A 403 -10.38 6.77 9.67
CA VAL A 403 -9.30 5.80 9.47
C VAL A 403 -8.01 6.56 9.18
N VAL A 404 -6.98 6.33 10.00
CA VAL A 404 -5.63 6.88 9.75
C VAL A 404 -4.60 5.79 9.98
N ASN A 405 -3.74 5.59 8.99
CA ASN A 405 -2.57 4.73 9.13
C ASN A 405 -1.31 5.56 8.88
N VAL A 406 -0.46 5.65 9.91
CA VAL A 406 0.84 6.31 9.86
C VAL A 406 1.90 5.43 10.54
N CYS A 407 1.80 4.10 10.42
CA CYS A 407 2.80 3.19 10.97
C CYS A 407 4.20 3.45 10.39
N ASN A 408 5.23 3.33 11.24
CA ASN A 408 6.64 3.62 10.96
C ASN A 408 6.87 5.06 10.42
N SER A 409 6.23 6.05 11.06
CA SER A 409 6.36 7.47 10.73
C SER A 409 6.90 8.30 11.90
N ARG A 410 7.05 9.61 11.68
CA ARG A 410 7.47 10.60 12.67
C ARG A 410 6.40 10.96 13.72
N MET A 411 5.24 10.29 13.72
CA MET A 411 4.08 10.60 14.57
C MET A 411 4.46 10.79 16.04
N ASP A 412 4.08 11.93 16.60
CA ASP A 412 4.40 12.39 17.96
C ASP A 412 3.16 12.97 18.67
N ASP A 413 3.31 13.34 19.94
CA ASP A 413 2.21 13.87 20.76
C ASP A 413 1.59 15.17 20.19
N SER A 414 2.38 15.99 19.50
CA SER A 414 1.91 17.20 18.80
C SER A 414 0.99 16.82 17.62
N SER A 415 1.40 15.83 16.83
CA SER A 415 0.62 15.28 15.72
C SER A 415 -0.64 14.55 16.22
N MET A 416 -0.56 13.87 17.36
CA MET A 416 -1.72 13.25 18.03
C MET A 416 -2.77 14.30 18.44
N HIS A 417 -2.35 15.48 18.90
CA HIS A 417 -3.26 16.58 19.21
C HIS A 417 -3.99 17.13 17.97
N TYR A 418 -3.33 17.22 16.81
CA TYR A 418 -4.02 17.58 15.56
C TYR A 418 -4.98 16.48 15.08
N LEU A 419 -4.58 15.20 15.22
CA LEU A 419 -5.42 14.06 14.89
C LEU A 419 -6.66 13.98 15.79
N SER A 420 -6.54 14.28 17.09
CA SER A 420 -7.69 14.31 18.01
C SER A 420 -8.66 15.44 17.69
N ARG A 421 -8.15 16.60 17.27
CA ARG A 421 -8.97 17.72 16.77
C ARG A 421 -9.75 17.36 15.50
N ALA A 422 -9.32 16.39 14.70
CA ALA A 422 -10.02 15.94 13.50
C ALA A 422 -11.31 15.14 13.79
N LEU A 423 -11.44 14.56 15.00
CA LEU A 423 -12.60 13.77 15.39
C LEU A 423 -13.88 14.62 15.45
N HIS A 424 -14.98 14.11 14.92
CA HIS A 424 -16.29 14.77 14.93
C HIS A 424 -17.39 13.89 15.52
N LYS A 425 -18.42 14.53 16.10
CA LYS A 425 -19.46 13.90 16.94
C LYS A 425 -20.37 12.84 16.30
N ASN A 426 -20.20 12.56 15.00
CA ASN A 426 -21.02 11.59 14.25
C ASN A 426 -20.30 10.26 14.01
N LEU A 427 -19.02 10.15 14.34
CA LEU A 427 -18.25 8.92 14.10
C LEU A 427 -18.83 7.72 14.86
N ALA A 428 -19.01 6.62 14.12
CA ALA A 428 -19.32 5.28 14.62
C ALA A 428 -18.07 4.37 14.63
N ARG A 429 -17.05 4.66 13.81
CA ARG A 429 -15.77 3.92 13.80
C ARG A 429 -14.56 4.87 13.88
N VAL A 430 -13.59 4.50 14.73
CA VAL A 430 -12.24 5.05 14.75
C VAL A 430 -11.26 3.89 14.57
N ASP A 431 -10.33 4.04 13.62
CA ASP A 431 -9.39 3.00 13.22
C ASP A 431 -8.00 3.64 13.00
N LEU A 432 -7.11 3.49 13.99
CA LEU A 432 -5.88 4.25 14.07
C LEU A 432 -4.67 3.32 14.23
N ASN A 433 -3.79 3.32 13.23
CA ASN A 433 -2.58 2.53 13.23
C ASN A 433 -1.33 3.40 13.36
N PHE A 434 -0.66 3.23 14.51
CA PHE A 434 0.56 3.90 14.90
C PHE A 434 1.71 2.90 15.12
N TRP A 435 1.65 1.69 14.57
CA TRP A 435 2.69 0.67 14.74
C TRP A 435 4.08 1.23 14.43
N MET A 436 5.04 1.08 15.35
CA MET A 436 6.40 1.66 15.26
C MET A 436 6.44 3.19 15.17
N CYS A 437 5.61 3.90 15.95
CA CYS A 437 5.70 5.35 16.16
C CYS A 437 6.28 5.68 17.55
N PRO A 438 7.62 5.63 17.73
CA PRO A 438 8.26 5.65 19.06
C PRO A 438 8.21 7.00 19.78
N LYS A 439 7.74 8.07 19.13
CA LYS A 439 7.59 9.41 19.72
C LYS A 439 6.21 9.66 20.33
N ILE A 440 5.26 8.72 20.21
CA ILE A 440 3.98 8.81 20.91
C ILE A 440 4.21 8.41 22.36
N SER A 441 3.79 9.28 23.29
CA SER A 441 3.77 8.98 24.71
C SER A 441 2.33 8.81 25.23
N ALA A 442 2.19 8.44 26.51
CA ALA A 442 0.92 8.52 27.21
C ALA A 442 0.20 9.87 27.02
N LYS A 443 0.95 10.98 26.89
CA LYS A 443 0.39 12.34 26.73
C LYS A 443 -0.33 12.54 25.40
N GLY A 444 0.21 12.05 24.28
CA GLY A 444 -0.47 12.07 22.99
C GLY A 444 -1.71 11.19 22.98
N VAL A 445 -1.67 10.07 23.70
CA VAL A 445 -2.83 9.18 23.88
C VAL A 445 -3.91 9.83 24.75
N GLU A 446 -3.57 10.50 25.85
CA GLU A 446 -4.51 11.33 26.64
C GLU A 446 -5.20 12.41 25.79
N ASP A 447 -4.45 13.11 24.94
CA ASP A 447 -4.96 14.17 24.07
C ASP A 447 -5.83 13.62 22.93
N LEU A 448 -5.59 12.37 22.49
CA LEU A 448 -6.44 11.63 21.58
C LEU A 448 -7.79 11.24 22.23
N VAL A 449 -7.74 10.55 23.36
CA VAL A 449 -8.95 9.99 23.99
C VAL A 449 -9.89 11.08 24.52
N ARG A 450 -9.35 12.24 24.94
CA ARG A 450 -10.14 13.39 25.41
C ARG A 450 -11.17 13.90 24.39
N LEU A 451 -10.94 13.68 23.10
CA LEU A 451 -11.84 14.11 22.02
C LEU A 451 -12.54 12.95 21.30
N MET A 452 -12.51 11.72 21.83
CA MET A 452 -13.24 10.59 21.25
C MET A 452 -14.77 10.78 21.34
N PRO A 453 -15.52 10.62 20.23
CA PRO A 453 -16.97 10.74 20.25
C PRO A 453 -17.68 9.66 21.07
N ALA A 454 -18.61 10.09 21.94
CA ALA A 454 -19.42 9.18 22.77
C ALA A 454 -20.35 8.22 21.99
N LYS A 455 -20.42 8.33 20.66
CA LYS A 455 -21.26 7.50 19.77
C LYS A 455 -20.54 6.31 19.13
N LEU A 456 -19.23 6.15 19.35
CA LEU A 456 -18.46 5.09 18.67
C LEU A 456 -19.00 3.69 18.99
N LYS A 457 -19.02 2.86 17.95
CA LYS A 457 -19.38 1.44 17.94
C LYS A 457 -18.16 0.55 17.73
N THR A 458 -17.19 1.03 16.97
CA THR A 458 -15.91 0.35 16.72
C THR A 458 -14.74 1.26 17.08
N VAL A 459 -13.83 0.77 17.90
CA VAL A 459 -12.53 1.39 18.20
C VAL A 459 -11.45 0.37 17.88
N ASN A 460 -10.56 0.69 16.94
CA ASN A 460 -9.34 -0.05 16.65
C ASN A 460 -8.14 0.87 16.87
N LEU A 461 -7.24 0.48 17.78
CA LEU A 461 -6.05 1.25 18.14
C LEU A 461 -4.82 0.33 18.13
N ASN A 462 -3.86 0.60 17.25
CA ASN A 462 -2.61 -0.13 17.18
C ASN A 462 -1.44 0.76 17.61
N PHE A 463 -0.96 0.52 18.84
CA PHE A 463 0.22 1.14 19.47
C PHE A 463 1.37 0.13 19.61
N LYS A 464 1.45 -0.90 18.75
CA LYS A 464 2.56 -1.87 18.76
C LYS A 464 3.90 -1.17 18.58
N LEU A 465 4.92 -1.53 19.37
CA LEU A 465 6.25 -0.90 19.36
C LEU A 465 6.20 0.65 19.53
N CYS A 466 5.33 1.13 20.43
CA CYS A 466 5.25 2.54 20.84
C CYS A 466 5.61 2.67 22.33
N PRO A 467 6.89 2.46 22.72
CA PRO A 467 7.28 2.25 24.12
C PRO A 467 6.92 3.41 25.07
N GLY A 468 6.85 4.65 24.57
CA GLY A 468 6.44 5.82 25.35
C GLY A 468 4.98 5.81 25.81
N VAL A 469 4.11 4.99 25.20
CA VAL A 469 2.69 4.86 25.56
C VAL A 469 2.56 4.21 26.95
N GLY A 470 3.26 3.09 27.17
CA GLY A 470 3.35 2.41 28.46
C GLY A 470 2.02 2.15 29.18
N GLN A 471 2.08 1.98 30.50
CA GLN A 471 0.87 1.81 31.33
C GLN A 471 -0.06 3.04 31.28
N GLY A 472 0.49 4.27 31.31
CA GLY A 472 -0.33 5.49 31.35
C GLY A 472 -1.20 5.68 30.10
N GLY A 473 -0.71 5.32 28.92
CA GLY A 473 -1.49 5.34 27.69
C GLY A 473 -2.53 4.21 27.62
N LEU A 474 -2.22 3.02 28.16
CA LEU A 474 -3.21 1.94 28.32
C LEU A 474 -4.34 2.37 29.27
N ASP A 475 -4.00 3.01 30.40
CA ASP A 475 -4.98 3.51 31.37
C ASP A 475 -5.84 4.65 30.77
N ALA A 476 -5.22 5.57 30.02
CA ALA A 476 -5.93 6.64 29.32
C ALA A 476 -6.93 6.11 28.29
N VAL A 477 -6.55 5.11 27.47
CA VAL A 477 -7.46 4.41 26.56
C VAL A 477 -8.57 3.71 27.33
N SER A 478 -8.21 2.94 28.37
CA SER A 478 -9.16 2.14 29.15
C SER A 478 -10.25 3.00 29.79
N ASN A 479 -9.87 4.14 30.36
CA ASN A 479 -10.79 5.05 31.06
C ASN A 479 -11.66 5.90 30.10
N SER A 480 -11.58 5.69 28.77
CA SER A 480 -12.22 6.53 27.76
C SER A 480 -13.30 5.84 26.91
N PHE A 481 -13.49 4.53 27.04
CA PHE A 481 -14.40 3.80 26.15
C PHE A 481 -15.86 4.27 26.28
N PRO A 482 -16.55 4.56 25.16
CA PRO A 482 -17.97 4.90 25.22
C PRO A 482 -18.80 3.65 25.54
N SER A 483 -19.77 3.78 26.45
CA SER A 483 -20.62 2.67 26.93
C SER A 483 -21.42 1.95 25.82
N GLY A 484 -21.64 2.63 24.69
CA GLY A 484 -22.29 2.07 23.50
C GLY A 484 -21.41 1.22 22.58
N LEU A 485 -20.13 0.99 22.92
CA LEU A 485 -19.17 0.28 22.08
C LEU A 485 -19.55 -1.19 21.87
N THR A 486 -19.41 -1.69 20.63
CA THR A 486 -19.74 -3.07 20.23
C THR A 486 -18.51 -3.87 19.78
N SER A 487 -17.48 -3.19 19.26
CA SER A 487 -16.22 -3.78 18.80
C SER A 487 -15.03 -3.00 19.35
N LEU A 488 -14.12 -3.68 20.04
CA LEU A 488 -12.90 -3.12 20.61
C LEU A 488 -11.70 -3.93 20.12
N HIS A 489 -10.75 -3.26 19.48
CA HIS A 489 -9.49 -3.85 19.04
C HIS A 489 -8.33 -3.02 19.56
N LEU A 490 -7.42 -3.66 20.30
CA LEU A 490 -6.29 -3.02 20.97
C LEU A 490 -5.03 -3.83 20.71
N ASN A 491 -4.04 -3.23 20.06
CA ASN A 491 -2.70 -3.79 19.95
C ASN A 491 -1.71 -2.92 20.72
N PHE A 492 -1.18 -3.46 21.80
CA PHE A 492 -0.11 -2.86 22.60
C PHE A 492 1.14 -3.75 22.64
N SER A 493 1.27 -4.72 21.74
CA SER A 493 2.38 -5.67 21.76
C SER A 493 3.76 -5.00 21.69
N PHE A 494 4.75 -5.61 22.34
CA PHE A 494 6.12 -5.11 22.53
C PHE A 494 6.25 -3.80 23.34
N ASN A 495 5.19 -3.34 24.03
CA ASN A 495 5.27 -2.19 24.94
C ASN A 495 5.64 -2.65 26.36
N SER A 496 6.93 -2.87 26.59
CA SER A 496 7.50 -3.37 27.85
C SER A 496 7.17 -2.56 29.10
N GLU A 497 6.69 -1.31 28.98
CA GLU A 497 6.29 -0.45 30.11
C GLU A 497 4.83 -0.59 30.55
N ILE A 498 4.05 -1.47 29.92
CA ILE A 498 2.78 -1.95 30.47
C ILE A 498 3.07 -2.97 31.58
N ARG A 499 2.30 -2.91 32.67
CA ARG A 499 2.51 -3.66 33.93
C ARG A 499 1.26 -4.38 34.42
N SER A 500 0.07 -3.98 33.97
CA SER A 500 -1.21 -4.50 34.45
C SER A 500 -2.33 -4.23 33.46
N LEU A 501 -3.26 -5.18 33.32
CA LEU A 501 -4.50 -5.01 32.56
C LEU A 501 -5.69 -4.54 33.43
N ALA A 502 -5.47 -4.19 34.70
CA ALA A 502 -6.55 -3.93 35.66
C ALA A 502 -7.54 -2.83 35.23
N SER A 503 -7.03 -1.71 34.69
CA SER A 503 -7.83 -0.60 34.15
C SER A 503 -8.68 -1.06 32.97
N LEU A 504 -8.07 -1.72 31.99
CA LEU A 504 -8.73 -2.30 30.82
C LEU A 504 -9.83 -3.29 31.21
N CYS A 505 -9.50 -4.23 32.11
CA CYS A 505 -10.43 -5.25 32.60
C CYS A 505 -11.64 -4.60 33.31
N GLN A 506 -11.39 -3.64 34.20
CA GLN A 506 -12.46 -2.93 34.91
C GLN A 506 -13.35 -2.12 33.95
N SER A 507 -12.78 -1.48 32.93
CA SER A 507 -13.55 -0.76 31.93
C SER A 507 -14.40 -1.68 31.05
N ILE A 508 -13.85 -2.82 30.59
CA ILE A 508 -14.59 -3.79 29.76
C ILE A 508 -15.82 -4.35 30.51
N ARG A 509 -15.75 -4.54 31.83
CA ARG A 509 -16.93 -4.95 32.66
C ARG A 509 -18.12 -3.99 32.54
N SER A 510 -17.88 -2.72 32.22
CA SER A 510 -18.96 -1.73 31.99
C SER A 510 -19.57 -1.77 30.58
N LEU A 511 -18.87 -2.36 29.61
CA LEU A 511 -19.26 -2.36 28.20
C LEU A 511 -20.26 -3.47 27.88
N GLN A 512 -21.48 -3.38 28.45
CA GLN A 512 -22.57 -4.36 28.25
C GLN A 512 -22.91 -4.61 26.77
N SER A 513 -22.66 -3.63 25.91
CA SER A 513 -22.86 -3.71 24.45
C SER A 513 -21.77 -4.50 23.71
N LEU A 514 -20.61 -4.78 24.31
CA LEU A 514 -19.44 -5.35 23.63
C LEU A 514 -19.72 -6.76 23.10
N LYS A 515 -19.41 -7.02 21.83
CA LYS A 515 -19.59 -8.32 21.16
C LYS A 515 -18.30 -8.85 20.55
N PHE A 516 -17.35 -7.97 20.25
CA PHE A 516 -16.03 -8.31 19.74
C PHE A 516 -14.96 -7.69 20.65
N LEU A 517 -14.01 -8.50 21.10
CA LEU A 517 -12.79 -8.06 21.78
C LEU A 517 -11.57 -8.65 21.08
N ASP A 518 -10.66 -7.78 20.65
CA ASP A 518 -9.34 -8.07 20.11
C ASP A 518 -8.31 -7.44 21.06
N LEU A 519 -7.44 -8.26 21.66
CA LEU A 519 -6.40 -7.78 22.57
C LEU A 519 -5.07 -8.48 22.28
N ASP A 520 -4.16 -7.76 21.63
CA ASP A 520 -2.77 -8.17 21.43
C ASP A 520 -1.86 -7.43 22.43
N VAL A 521 -1.39 -8.18 23.42
CA VAL A 521 -0.41 -7.75 24.43
C VAL A 521 0.83 -8.64 24.41
N SER A 522 1.14 -9.21 23.24
CA SER A 522 2.29 -10.09 23.01
C SER A 522 3.63 -9.40 23.33
N ALA A 523 4.62 -10.19 23.75
CA ALA A 523 5.97 -9.74 24.09
C ALA A 523 6.01 -8.58 25.12
N ILE A 524 5.18 -8.70 26.17
CA ILE A 524 5.23 -7.83 27.34
C ILE A 524 5.54 -8.70 28.56
N GLU A 525 6.82 -8.82 28.91
CA GLU A 525 7.36 -9.68 29.98
C GLU A 525 6.64 -9.53 31.34
N LYS A 526 6.12 -8.33 31.62
CA LYS A 526 5.42 -7.96 32.86
C LYS A 526 3.95 -8.40 32.88
N ILE A 527 3.40 -8.91 31.79
CA ILE A 527 2.09 -9.58 31.74
C ILE A 527 2.28 -11.03 32.19
N SER A 528 1.67 -11.36 33.32
CA SER A 528 1.67 -12.70 33.92
C SER A 528 0.25 -13.18 34.23
N ASP A 529 0.14 -14.39 34.79
CA ASP A 529 -1.12 -15.01 35.19
C ASP A 529 -2.04 -14.08 36.00
N LYS A 530 -1.48 -13.20 36.84
CA LYS A 530 -2.26 -12.19 37.59
C LYS A 530 -3.11 -11.29 36.68
N SER A 531 -2.62 -10.94 35.50
CA SER A 531 -3.38 -10.17 34.51
C SER A 531 -4.43 -11.02 33.79
N LEU A 532 -4.15 -12.31 33.58
CA LEU A 532 -5.10 -13.26 32.99
C LEU A 532 -6.24 -13.59 33.95
N LEU A 533 -5.98 -13.72 35.26
CA LEU A 533 -7.03 -13.86 36.30
C LEU A 533 -7.95 -12.63 36.36
N MET A 534 -7.42 -11.40 36.18
CA MET A 534 -8.25 -10.18 36.09
C MET A 534 -9.12 -10.15 34.83
N LEU A 535 -8.59 -10.66 33.72
CA LEU A 535 -9.31 -10.80 32.46
C LEU A 535 -10.36 -11.91 32.52
N ALA A 536 -10.08 -13.04 33.17
CA ALA A 536 -11.01 -14.14 33.40
C ALA A 536 -12.29 -13.64 34.11
N GLN A 537 -12.15 -12.99 35.26
CA GLN A 537 -13.26 -12.32 35.98
C GLN A 537 -14.04 -11.30 35.13
N THR A 538 -13.43 -10.77 34.06
CA THR A 538 -14.07 -9.84 33.13
C THR A 538 -14.81 -10.56 32.00
N LEU A 539 -14.30 -11.71 31.56
CA LEU A 539 -14.92 -12.56 30.55
C LEU A 539 -16.17 -13.28 31.10
N GLU A 540 -16.11 -13.80 32.33
CA GLU A 540 -17.23 -14.45 33.04
C GLU A 540 -18.52 -13.63 33.02
N LEU A 541 -18.40 -12.32 33.20
CA LEU A 541 -19.52 -11.37 33.25
C LEU A 541 -19.89 -10.78 31.87
N SER A 542 -19.15 -11.14 30.83
CA SER A 542 -19.29 -10.55 29.49
C SER A 542 -20.34 -11.28 28.63
N ARG A 543 -20.76 -10.61 27.56
CA ARG A 543 -21.60 -11.20 26.49
C ARG A 543 -20.91 -11.11 25.14
N ILE A 544 -19.60 -11.43 25.14
CA ILE A 544 -18.74 -11.40 23.95
C ILE A 544 -19.06 -12.61 23.06
N LYS A 545 -19.08 -12.38 21.75
CA LYS A 545 -19.28 -13.39 20.70
C LYS A 545 -17.96 -13.74 19.99
N ASN A 546 -17.10 -12.76 19.79
CA ASN A 546 -15.80 -12.93 19.14
C ASN A 546 -14.70 -12.47 20.11
N LEU A 547 -13.86 -13.40 20.55
CA LEU A 547 -12.77 -13.15 21.50
C LEU A 547 -11.44 -13.53 20.86
N PHE A 548 -10.63 -12.54 20.54
CA PHE A 548 -9.27 -12.71 20.02
C PHE A 548 -8.30 -12.21 21.10
N LEU A 549 -7.45 -13.09 21.61
CA LEU A 549 -6.43 -12.77 22.61
C LEU A 549 -5.05 -13.24 22.12
N SER A 550 -4.04 -12.39 22.25
CA SER A 550 -2.65 -12.75 21.97
C SER A 550 -1.75 -12.39 23.16
N PHE A 551 -1.14 -13.43 23.73
CA PHE A 551 -0.16 -13.37 24.81
C PHE A 551 1.22 -13.90 24.34
N ARG A 552 1.42 -14.06 23.02
CA ARG A 552 2.64 -14.64 22.42
C ARG A 552 3.91 -14.06 23.05
N SER A 553 4.83 -14.93 23.43
CA SER A 553 6.11 -14.60 24.08
C SER A 553 6.00 -13.84 25.42
N CYS A 554 4.83 -13.84 26.08
CA CYS A 554 4.73 -13.45 27.48
C CYS A 554 5.14 -14.65 28.34
N THR A 555 6.43 -14.78 28.61
CA THR A 555 7.05 -15.90 29.34
C THR A 555 6.57 -16.04 30.79
N SER A 556 6.05 -14.97 31.38
CA SER A 556 5.44 -14.95 32.72
C SER A 556 3.99 -15.48 32.75
N VAL A 557 3.46 -15.96 31.62
CA VAL A 557 2.15 -16.65 31.54
C VAL A 557 2.38 -18.16 31.58
N THR A 558 1.68 -18.82 32.51
CA THR A 558 1.74 -20.26 32.76
C THR A 558 0.36 -20.91 32.67
N ASP A 559 0.29 -22.23 32.89
CA ASP A 559 -0.98 -22.96 32.90
C ASP A 559 -2.03 -22.33 33.84
N VAL A 560 -1.63 -21.76 34.98
CA VAL A 560 -2.54 -21.11 35.94
C VAL A 560 -3.32 -19.94 35.31
N GLY A 561 -2.69 -19.15 34.45
CA GLY A 561 -3.34 -18.06 33.73
C GLY A 561 -4.28 -18.56 32.63
N ILE A 562 -3.89 -19.64 31.94
CA ILE A 562 -4.70 -20.21 30.84
C ILE A 562 -5.89 -21.01 31.37
N GLU A 563 -5.73 -21.74 32.47
CA GLU A 563 -6.83 -22.41 33.18
C GLU A 563 -7.90 -21.42 33.63
N ALA A 564 -7.49 -20.26 34.17
CA ALA A 564 -8.41 -19.18 34.54
C ALA A 564 -9.17 -18.63 33.30
N ILE A 565 -8.46 -18.34 32.20
CA ILE A 565 -9.10 -17.90 30.95
C ILE A 565 -10.02 -18.97 30.37
N ALA A 566 -9.64 -20.25 30.45
CA ALA A 566 -10.42 -21.38 29.97
C ALA A 566 -11.71 -21.54 30.78
N GLY A 567 -11.67 -21.50 32.11
CA GLY A 567 -12.88 -21.51 32.95
C GLY A 567 -13.84 -20.36 32.60
N ALA A 568 -13.27 -19.18 32.37
CA ALA A 568 -13.98 -17.93 32.15
C ALA A 568 -14.52 -17.64 30.73
N LEU A 569 -14.31 -18.53 29.75
CA LEU A 569 -14.81 -18.27 28.38
C LEU A 569 -16.36 -18.10 28.40
N PRO A 570 -16.94 -17.07 27.74
CA PRO A 570 -18.39 -16.84 27.80
C PRO A 570 -19.19 -17.89 27.01
N ASP A 571 -20.34 -18.34 27.53
CA ASP A 571 -21.21 -19.29 26.79
C ASP A 571 -21.77 -18.70 25.47
N SER A 572 -21.76 -17.38 25.32
CA SER A 572 -22.16 -16.68 24.08
C SER A 572 -21.09 -16.68 22.97
N LEU A 573 -19.95 -17.33 23.18
CA LEU A 573 -18.79 -17.23 22.30
C LEU A 573 -18.97 -18.06 21.01
N THR A 574 -19.03 -17.37 19.88
CA THR A 574 -19.13 -17.96 18.53
C THR A 574 -17.77 -18.14 17.85
N LEU A 575 -16.77 -17.33 18.20
CA LEU A 575 -15.43 -17.35 17.61
C LEU A 575 -14.36 -17.11 18.69
N LEU A 576 -13.48 -18.10 18.89
CA LEU A 576 -12.27 -17.96 19.72
C LEU A 576 -11.02 -17.87 18.83
N LYS A 577 -10.17 -16.88 19.08
CA LYS A 577 -8.75 -16.91 18.71
C LYS A 577 -7.88 -16.72 19.94
N LEU A 578 -6.86 -17.56 20.09
CA LEU A 578 -5.97 -17.54 21.25
C LEU A 578 -4.54 -17.88 20.80
N ASP A 579 -3.63 -16.89 20.82
CA ASP A 579 -2.20 -17.09 20.52
C ASP A 579 -1.39 -17.06 21.81
N LEU A 580 -0.89 -18.23 22.19
CA LEU A 580 -0.07 -18.52 23.38
C LEU A 580 1.32 -19.00 22.98
N ALA A 581 1.71 -18.79 21.72
CA ALA A 581 3.02 -19.23 21.25
C ALA A 581 4.15 -18.65 22.10
N ASP A 582 5.18 -19.46 22.34
CA ASP A 582 6.36 -19.07 23.12
C ASP A 582 6.02 -18.67 24.59
N CYS A 583 4.86 -19.08 25.12
CA CYS A 583 4.52 -19.03 26.56
C CYS A 583 4.94 -20.31 27.30
N ASN A 584 5.08 -20.21 28.63
CA ASN A 584 5.53 -21.30 29.50
C ASN A 584 4.34 -22.19 29.94
N ILE A 585 3.73 -22.87 28.97
CA ILE A 585 2.51 -23.67 29.14
C ILE A 585 2.70 -25.13 28.71
N SER A 586 1.92 -26.02 29.33
CA SER A 586 2.04 -27.48 29.18
C SER A 586 0.76 -28.13 28.63
N ASP A 587 0.73 -29.47 28.65
CA ASP A 587 -0.48 -30.28 28.46
C ASP A 587 -1.70 -29.80 29.29
N ALA A 588 -1.50 -29.18 30.47
CA ALA A 588 -2.57 -28.74 31.37
C ALA A 588 -3.43 -27.62 30.75
N SER A 589 -2.82 -26.55 30.25
CA SER A 589 -3.50 -25.50 29.46
C SER A 589 -4.39 -26.07 28.35
N VAL A 590 -3.86 -27.07 27.63
CA VAL A 590 -4.52 -27.67 26.49
C VAL A 590 -5.74 -28.50 26.91
N ASP A 591 -5.65 -29.25 28.00
CA ASP A 591 -6.77 -30.00 28.55
C ASP A 591 -7.87 -29.12 29.16
N ALA A 592 -7.49 -28.03 29.82
CA ALA A 592 -8.42 -27.06 30.39
C ALA A 592 -9.21 -26.34 29.28
N LEU A 593 -8.52 -25.85 28.25
CA LEU A 593 -9.16 -25.31 27.04
C LEU A 593 -10.08 -26.35 26.41
N ALA A 594 -9.61 -27.57 26.18
CA ALA A 594 -10.43 -28.64 25.59
C ALA A 594 -11.68 -28.94 26.44
N GLY A 595 -11.55 -28.93 27.77
CA GLY A 595 -12.64 -29.15 28.73
C GLY A 595 -13.73 -28.08 28.64
N ARG A 596 -13.37 -26.79 28.64
CA ARG A 596 -14.38 -25.73 28.47
C ARG A 596 -14.98 -25.72 27.07
N LEU A 597 -14.16 -25.86 26.04
CA LEU A 597 -14.59 -25.76 24.64
C LEU A 597 -15.70 -26.77 24.31
N GLN A 598 -15.66 -27.97 24.90
CA GLN A 598 -16.71 -29.00 24.77
C GLN A 598 -18.09 -28.52 25.27
N LEU A 599 -18.14 -27.56 26.20
CA LEU A 599 -19.35 -27.08 26.89
C LEU A 599 -19.94 -25.80 26.29
N LEU A 600 -19.22 -25.10 25.40
CA LEU A 600 -19.72 -23.85 24.79
C LEU A 600 -20.77 -24.18 23.70
N PRO A 601 -22.04 -23.75 23.83
CA PRO A 601 -23.10 -24.17 22.91
C PRO A 601 -22.96 -23.54 21.51
N GLU A 602 -22.59 -22.26 21.45
CA GLU A 602 -22.59 -21.44 20.23
C GLU A 602 -21.25 -21.47 19.45
N ILE A 603 -20.23 -22.21 19.92
CA ILE A 603 -18.87 -22.12 19.37
C ILE A 603 -18.79 -22.69 17.94
N GLY A 604 -18.61 -21.79 16.97
CA GLY A 604 -18.58 -22.14 15.54
C GLY A 604 -17.16 -22.25 14.99
N VAL A 605 -16.22 -21.40 15.45
CA VAL A 605 -14.84 -21.37 14.95
C VAL A 605 -13.82 -21.19 16.09
N ILE A 606 -12.76 -22.00 16.06
CA ILE A 606 -11.65 -21.93 17.02
C ILE A 606 -10.30 -21.82 16.27
N GLN A 607 -9.44 -20.92 16.70
CA GLN A 607 -8.04 -20.88 16.27
C GLN A 607 -7.12 -20.74 17.49
N VAL A 608 -6.39 -21.80 17.82
CA VAL A 608 -5.40 -21.79 18.92
C VAL A 608 -4.00 -21.93 18.34
N SER A 609 -3.04 -21.17 18.88
CA SER A 609 -1.62 -21.23 18.55
C SER A 609 -0.83 -21.49 19.83
N LEU A 610 -0.11 -22.62 19.83
CA LEU A 610 0.76 -23.13 20.90
C LEU A 610 2.19 -23.29 20.35
N GLN A 611 2.56 -22.52 19.31
CA GLN A 611 3.85 -22.66 18.65
C GLN A 611 4.99 -22.47 19.65
N GLY A 612 6.02 -23.32 19.60
CA GLY A 612 7.19 -23.20 20.49
C GLY A 612 6.97 -23.61 21.96
N CYS A 613 5.74 -23.94 22.38
CA CYS A 613 5.46 -24.46 23.72
C CYS A 613 5.97 -25.90 23.85
N GLN A 614 7.19 -26.08 24.38
CA GLN A 614 7.89 -27.37 24.37
C GLN A 614 7.20 -28.46 25.19
N GLU A 615 6.49 -28.09 26.25
CA GLU A 615 5.80 -29.02 27.18
C GLU A 615 4.41 -29.47 26.67
N VAL A 616 3.99 -29.02 25.48
CA VAL A 616 2.78 -29.51 24.80
C VAL A 616 3.11 -30.80 24.03
N THR A 617 2.48 -31.90 24.42
CA THR A 617 2.72 -33.25 23.87
C THR A 617 1.64 -33.67 22.86
N GLU A 618 1.88 -34.77 22.13
CA GLU A 618 0.84 -35.41 21.30
C GLU A 618 -0.38 -35.84 22.13
N ALA A 619 -0.21 -36.14 23.42
CA ALA A 619 -1.26 -36.69 24.26
C ALA A 619 -2.35 -35.66 24.58
N SER A 620 -1.99 -34.42 24.98
CA SER A 620 -3.00 -33.35 25.13
C SER A 620 -3.62 -32.94 23.80
N VAL A 621 -2.85 -32.93 22.72
CA VAL A 621 -3.36 -32.61 21.38
C VAL A 621 -4.39 -33.66 20.91
N ALA A 622 -4.21 -34.93 21.25
CA ALA A 622 -5.21 -35.99 21.04
C ALA A 622 -6.45 -35.80 21.92
N ARG A 623 -6.28 -35.46 23.22
CA ARG A 623 -7.40 -35.16 24.13
C ARG A 623 -8.19 -33.93 23.68
N PHE A 624 -7.51 -32.91 23.16
CA PHE A 624 -8.11 -31.71 22.55
C PHE A 624 -8.93 -32.08 21.31
N ALA A 625 -8.35 -32.79 20.35
CA ALA A 625 -9.03 -33.24 19.14
C ALA A 625 -10.28 -34.08 19.44
N GLY A 626 -10.20 -34.98 20.42
CA GLY A 626 -11.32 -35.82 20.87
C GLY A 626 -12.46 -35.09 21.59
N LYS A 627 -12.18 -33.95 22.24
CA LYS A 627 -13.16 -33.11 22.94
C LYS A 627 -13.82 -32.02 22.05
N LEU A 628 -13.36 -31.82 20.81
CA LEU A 628 -13.87 -30.79 19.91
C LEU A 628 -15.40 -30.90 19.66
N PRO A 629 -16.21 -29.85 19.96
CA PRO A 629 -17.65 -29.87 19.69
C PRO A 629 -18.02 -30.26 18.26
N ARG A 630 -19.13 -30.99 18.13
CA ARG A 630 -19.69 -31.36 16.82
C ARG A 630 -20.24 -30.15 16.04
N SER A 631 -20.68 -29.11 16.76
CA SER A 631 -21.15 -27.82 16.23
C SER A 631 -20.09 -27.00 15.48
N LEU A 632 -18.79 -27.25 15.70
CA LEU A 632 -17.73 -26.50 15.04
C LEU A 632 -17.81 -26.63 13.52
N LYS A 633 -17.82 -25.46 12.87
CA LYS A 633 -17.66 -25.25 11.42
C LYS A 633 -16.18 -25.18 11.03
N GLY A 634 -15.33 -24.65 11.92
CA GLY A 634 -13.90 -24.51 11.66
C GLY A 634 -13.05 -24.65 12.91
N ALA A 635 -11.88 -25.28 12.77
CA ALA A 635 -10.87 -25.34 13.82
C ALA A 635 -9.48 -25.39 13.19
N LYS A 636 -8.54 -24.67 13.81
CA LYS A 636 -7.11 -24.74 13.56
C LYS A 636 -6.38 -24.77 14.90
N LEU A 637 -5.51 -25.74 15.08
CA LEU A 637 -4.54 -25.78 16.17
C LEU A 637 -3.14 -25.70 15.55
N ASP A 638 -2.37 -24.67 15.92
CA ASP A 638 -0.97 -24.53 15.48
C ASP A 638 -0.03 -24.99 16.58
N VAL A 639 0.62 -26.12 16.34
CA VAL A 639 1.59 -26.79 17.22
C VAL A 639 2.92 -27.00 16.48
N CYS A 640 3.29 -26.05 15.63
CA CYS A 640 4.64 -26.03 15.06
C CYS A 640 5.66 -25.81 16.19
N ASP A 641 6.86 -26.37 16.02
CA ASP A 641 8.00 -26.15 16.92
C ASP A 641 7.78 -26.60 18.38
N THR A 642 6.79 -27.48 18.64
CA THR A 642 6.57 -28.18 19.92
C THR A 642 7.08 -29.64 19.86
N SER A 643 6.96 -30.37 20.98
CA SER A 643 7.26 -31.81 21.07
C SER A 643 6.31 -32.73 20.27
N VAL A 644 5.25 -32.19 19.64
CA VAL A 644 4.28 -32.94 18.84
C VAL A 644 4.91 -33.41 17.51
N PRO A 645 4.76 -34.68 17.08
CA PRO A 645 5.34 -35.16 15.81
C PRO A 645 4.88 -34.39 14.57
N LYS A 646 5.80 -34.13 13.63
CA LYS A 646 5.57 -33.33 12.41
C LYS A 646 4.45 -33.82 11.48
N GLU A 647 3.97 -35.05 11.66
CA GLU A 647 2.78 -35.56 10.98
C GLU A 647 1.50 -35.05 11.64
N VAL A 648 1.37 -35.21 12.96
CA VAL A 648 0.28 -34.67 13.78
C VAL A 648 0.19 -33.14 13.66
N GLN A 649 1.33 -32.43 13.62
CA GLN A 649 1.39 -30.98 13.37
C GLN A 649 0.73 -30.56 12.03
N ARG A 650 0.59 -31.45 11.05
CA ARG A 650 -0.13 -31.20 9.80
C ARG A 650 -1.63 -31.45 9.96
N LEU A 651 -2.01 -32.50 10.68
CA LEU A 651 -3.41 -32.87 10.94
C LEU A 651 -4.14 -31.79 11.75
N CYS A 652 -3.44 -31.15 12.70
CA CYS A 652 -3.95 -30.04 13.53
C CYS A 652 -4.38 -28.79 12.73
N ARG A 653 -3.93 -28.65 11.48
CA ARG A 653 -4.15 -27.43 10.67
C ARG A 653 -5.58 -27.28 10.12
N ARG A 654 -6.43 -28.31 10.19
CA ARG A 654 -7.82 -28.29 9.72
C ARG A 654 -8.73 -29.19 10.57
N LEU A 655 -9.98 -28.77 10.77
CA LEU A 655 -10.99 -29.52 11.53
C LEU A 655 -11.26 -30.95 11.02
N PRO A 656 -11.40 -31.22 9.70
CA PRO A 656 -11.67 -32.59 9.24
C PRO A 656 -10.51 -33.56 9.52
N THR A 657 -9.26 -33.10 9.40
CA THR A 657 -8.07 -33.92 9.70
C THR A 657 -7.85 -34.12 11.20
N MET A 658 -8.26 -33.17 12.05
CA MET A 658 -8.31 -33.41 13.51
C MET A 658 -9.41 -34.42 13.88
N ARG A 659 -10.64 -34.27 13.37
CA ARG A 659 -11.75 -35.21 13.65
C ARG A 659 -11.49 -36.63 13.11
N GLY A 660 -10.71 -36.77 12.03
CA GLY A 660 -10.29 -38.06 11.47
C GLY A 660 -9.07 -38.69 12.16
N TRP A 661 -8.44 -38.02 13.13
CA TRP A 661 -7.25 -38.51 13.82
C TRP A 661 -7.58 -38.97 15.25
N MET A 662 -7.47 -40.29 15.48
CA MET A 662 -7.77 -40.95 16.74
C MET A 662 -6.66 -41.97 17.06
N PRO A 663 -5.60 -41.61 17.82
CA PRO A 663 -4.42 -42.46 17.98
C PRO A 663 -4.65 -43.79 18.73
N HIS A 664 -5.82 -44.00 19.34
CA HIS A 664 -6.10 -45.19 20.17
C HIS A 664 -7.21 -46.13 19.62
N GLN A 665 -7.81 -45.86 18.46
CA GLN A 665 -8.86 -46.74 17.89
C GLN A 665 -8.34 -48.05 17.25
N LYS A 666 -7.02 -48.32 17.26
CA LYS A 666 -6.41 -49.50 16.60
C LYS A 666 -6.07 -50.69 17.52
N ALA A 667 -6.39 -50.63 18.81
CA ALA A 667 -5.91 -51.62 19.80
C ALA A 667 -7.04 -52.31 20.62
N ALA A 668 -8.18 -52.60 19.99
CA ALA A 668 -9.32 -53.25 20.64
C ALA A 668 -9.96 -54.35 19.75
N GLN A 669 -9.19 -55.41 19.45
CA GLN A 669 -9.77 -56.68 19.00
C GLN A 669 -9.96 -57.60 20.21
N ALA A 670 -11.13 -58.23 20.30
CA ALA A 670 -11.52 -59.07 21.45
C ALA A 670 -10.78 -60.42 21.44
N PRO A 671 -10.54 -61.03 22.62
CA PRO A 671 -9.91 -62.36 22.70
C PRO A 671 -10.85 -63.45 22.18
N ALA A 672 -10.34 -64.31 21.29
CA ALA A 672 -11.07 -65.47 20.78
C ALA A 672 -11.13 -66.59 21.82
N THR A 673 -12.27 -67.27 21.91
CA THR A 673 -12.50 -68.41 22.81
C THR A 673 -11.91 -69.72 22.25
N THR A 674 -11.63 -70.66 23.14
CA THR A 674 -10.94 -71.93 22.86
C THR A 674 -11.89 -73.09 22.54
N SER A 675 -11.46 -74.05 21.70
CA SER A 675 -11.47 -75.49 22.03
C SER A 675 -10.93 -76.41 20.91
N CYS A 676 -10.27 -77.50 21.36
CA CYS A 676 -10.09 -78.85 20.77
C CYS A 676 -9.59 -79.08 19.31
N GLY A 677 -8.53 -79.92 19.22
CA GLY A 677 -8.15 -80.71 18.03
C GLY A 677 -8.76 -82.13 18.05
N PRO A 678 -8.20 -83.13 17.32
CA PRO A 678 -6.82 -83.60 17.53
C PRO A 678 -5.97 -83.86 16.26
N ALA A 679 -4.81 -84.53 16.42
CA ALA A 679 -3.69 -84.67 15.45
C ALA A 679 -3.67 -86.09 14.75
N PRO A 680 -2.63 -86.57 13.97
CA PRO A 680 -1.17 -86.35 14.12
C PRO A 680 -0.25 -86.22 12.85
N VAL A 681 0.78 -85.38 13.00
CA VAL A 681 2.23 -85.55 12.69
C VAL A 681 2.71 -86.46 11.53
N VAL A 682 3.45 -85.87 10.57
CA VAL A 682 4.71 -86.40 9.96
C VAL A 682 5.71 -85.24 9.73
N LYS A 683 7.03 -85.50 9.71
CA LYS A 683 8.12 -84.52 9.43
C LYS A 683 8.74 -84.75 8.03
N VAL A 684 9.45 -83.74 7.47
CA VAL A 684 10.87 -83.79 6.99
C VAL A 684 11.19 -82.69 5.92
N GLY A 685 12.37 -82.07 6.04
CA GLY A 685 13.32 -81.89 4.91
C GLY A 685 13.12 -80.82 3.82
N LEU A 686 13.56 -79.59 4.12
CA LEU A 686 14.60 -78.80 3.41
C LEU A 686 14.73 -78.67 1.86
N THR A 687 15.32 -77.50 1.52
CA THR A 687 16.17 -77.14 0.35
C THR A 687 15.55 -76.79 -1.02
N LEU A 688 16.17 -75.80 -1.66
CA LEU A 688 16.00 -75.39 -3.06
C LEU A 688 17.13 -76.00 -3.91
N GLU A 689 16.91 -76.25 -5.20
CA GLU A 689 17.93 -75.94 -6.23
C GLU A 689 17.38 -75.82 -7.67
N SER A 690 17.23 -74.56 -8.12
CA SER A 690 17.76 -73.99 -9.38
C SER A 690 17.37 -74.48 -10.80
N LEU A 691 17.52 -73.52 -11.75
CA LEU A 691 17.69 -73.63 -13.22
C LEU A 691 16.44 -73.96 -14.09
N ASP A 692 16.27 -73.40 -15.31
CA ASP A 692 17.15 -72.52 -16.11
C ASP A 692 16.39 -71.62 -17.14
N LEU A 693 17.15 -70.84 -17.93
CA LEU A 693 16.89 -70.30 -19.29
C LEU A 693 16.20 -68.92 -19.49
N PHE A 694 16.79 -67.90 -18.85
CA PHE A 694 17.57 -66.80 -19.46
C PHE A 694 17.16 -66.06 -20.78
N LEU A 695 17.60 -64.77 -20.83
CA LEU A 695 17.82 -63.83 -21.98
C LEU A 695 16.61 -62.98 -22.47
N HIS A 696 16.71 -61.68 -22.81
CA HIS A 696 17.66 -60.54 -22.61
C HIS A 696 17.00 -59.29 -23.27
N ARG A 697 17.17 -57.97 -23.03
CA ARG A 697 17.98 -57.02 -22.20
C ARG A 697 17.01 -55.91 -21.66
N GLY A 698 17.35 -54.81 -20.97
CA GLY A 698 18.61 -54.18 -20.53
C GLY A 698 19.03 -52.98 -21.42
N HIS A 699 19.56 -51.84 -20.93
CA HIS A 699 19.77 -51.27 -19.58
C HIS A 699 19.65 -49.72 -19.66
N VAL A 700 19.23 -48.88 -18.70
CA VAL A 700 19.00 -48.92 -17.23
C VAL A 700 20.09 -48.24 -16.35
N SER A 701 20.13 -46.89 -16.37
CA SER A 701 20.57 -45.98 -15.27
C SER A 701 22.08 -45.97 -14.88
N ARG A 702 22.63 -45.34 -13.80
CA ARG A 702 22.10 -44.76 -12.53
C ARG A 702 23.09 -43.79 -11.80
N SER A 703 22.53 -42.84 -11.04
CA SER A 703 22.90 -42.26 -9.71
C SER A 703 24.33 -42.25 -9.08
N ALA A 704 24.65 -41.10 -8.45
CA ALA A 704 25.04 -40.89 -7.02
C ALA A 704 26.51 -40.91 -6.47
N ALA A 705 26.84 -39.76 -5.83
CA ALA A 705 27.39 -39.58 -4.45
C ALA A 705 28.91 -39.47 -4.13
N HIS A 706 29.15 -38.67 -3.08
CA HIS A 706 30.28 -38.59 -2.12
C HIS A 706 31.64 -37.88 -2.42
N LEU A 707 31.78 -36.69 -1.79
CA LEU A 707 32.76 -36.32 -0.74
C LEU A 707 34.23 -35.86 -1.06
N ASN A 708 34.49 -34.61 -0.67
CA ASN A 708 35.69 -34.05 0.03
C ASN A 708 37.03 -33.62 -0.66
N LEU A 709 37.42 -32.39 -0.24
CA LEU A 709 38.74 -31.86 0.15
C LEU A 709 39.75 -31.18 -0.83
N ALA A 710 40.22 -30.01 -0.34
CA ALA A 710 41.61 -29.52 -0.31
C ALA A 710 42.22 -28.63 -1.44
N LEU A 711 42.42 -27.35 -1.08
CA LEU A 711 43.69 -26.60 -1.15
C LEU A 711 44.49 -26.50 -2.48
N LYS A 712 44.52 -25.31 -3.09
CA LYS A 712 45.62 -24.31 -2.89
C LYS A 712 45.37 -22.96 -3.59
N ALA A 713 46.15 -21.96 -3.20
CA ALA A 713 46.04 -20.58 -3.67
C ALA A 713 47.12 -20.19 -4.69
N LYS A 714 46.83 -19.17 -5.50
CA LYS A 714 47.73 -18.10 -5.94
C LYS A 714 46.89 -16.96 -6.50
N GLY A 715 47.25 -15.71 -6.20
CA GLY A 715 46.62 -14.52 -6.78
C GLY A 715 47.68 -13.61 -7.40
N VAL A 716 47.24 -12.54 -8.08
CA VAL A 716 48.07 -11.38 -8.44
C VAL A 716 47.17 -10.14 -8.60
N LYS A 717 47.73 -8.96 -8.38
CA LYS A 717 47.06 -7.64 -8.49
C LYS A 717 46.99 -7.18 -9.96
N VAL A 718 46.14 -6.20 -10.30
CA VAL A 718 46.56 -4.92 -10.92
C VAL A 718 45.40 -3.94 -11.19
N LYS A 719 45.64 -2.66 -10.85
CA LYS A 719 45.08 -1.36 -11.29
C LYS A 719 43.67 -1.25 -11.92
N ALA A 720 42.88 -0.32 -11.39
CA ALA A 720 41.77 0.34 -12.09
C ALA A 720 42.17 1.72 -12.66
N PRO A 721 41.58 2.18 -13.79
CA PRO A 721 41.67 3.55 -14.29
C PRO A 721 40.51 4.45 -13.78
N LYS A 722 40.56 5.75 -14.11
CA LYS A 722 39.65 6.80 -13.59
C LYS A 722 38.33 6.93 -14.36
N ALA A 723 37.31 7.48 -13.70
CA ALA A 723 36.15 8.14 -14.35
C ALA A 723 36.38 9.67 -14.44
N PRO A 724 35.80 10.36 -15.45
CA PRO A 724 35.85 11.82 -15.59
C PRO A 724 34.70 12.55 -14.87
N GLU A 725 34.84 13.87 -14.73
CA GLU A 725 33.84 14.80 -14.15
C GLU A 725 32.86 15.34 -15.21
N PRO A 726 31.63 15.74 -14.84
CA PRO A 726 30.77 16.59 -15.65
C PRO A 726 30.93 18.09 -15.31
N GLU A 727 31.08 18.93 -16.32
CA GLU A 727 31.27 20.38 -16.16
C GLU A 727 29.97 21.15 -15.81
N ARG A 728 30.14 22.37 -15.32
CA ARG A 728 29.05 23.34 -15.14
C ARG A 728 28.78 24.13 -16.42
N THR A 729 27.54 24.15 -16.88
CA THR A 729 27.00 25.26 -17.68
C THR A 729 25.76 25.81 -17.00
N GLY A 730 25.70 27.13 -16.83
CA GLY A 730 24.55 27.81 -16.25
C GLY A 730 24.19 29.05 -17.06
N ARG A 731 22.89 29.34 -17.16
CA ARG A 731 22.34 30.65 -17.53
C ARG A 731 20.91 30.77 -16.99
N ALA A 732 20.41 32.00 -16.91
CA ALA A 732 19.27 32.36 -16.09
C ALA A 732 17.91 32.08 -16.74
N PHE A 733 16.90 31.85 -15.90
CA PHE A 733 15.49 32.01 -16.23
C PHE A 733 14.95 33.27 -15.54
N SER A 734 14.01 33.96 -16.19
CA SER A 734 13.27 35.09 -15.63
C SER A 734 12.18 34.63 -14.66
N GLU A 735 11.87 35.46 -13.66
CA GLU A 735 10.97 35.09 -12.56
C GLU A 735 9.47 35.02 -12.97
N PRO A 736 8.70 34.07 -12.40
CA PRO A 736 7.24 34.01 -12.53
C PRO A 736 6.50 34.81 -11.44
N TYR A 737 5.20 35.04 -11.63
CA TYR A 737 4.34 35.77 -10.69
C TYR A 737 4.22 35.12 -9.31
N LEU A 738 4.86 35.73 -8.30
CA LEU A 738 4.62 35.44 -6.87
C LEU A 738 3.60 36.41 -6.27
N ARG A 739 2.48 35.90 -5.75
CA ARG A 739 1.61 36.67 -4.84
C ARG A 739 2.17 36.62 -3.42
N GLN A 740 2.49 37.79 -2.87
CA GLN A 740 3.13 37.92 -1.55
C GLN A 740 2.17 37.58 -0.41
N PHE A 741 2.46 36.53 0.36
CA PHE A 741 1.92 36.36 1.71
C PHE A 741 2.73 37.20 2.70
N LYS A 742 2.07 38.11 3.42
CA LYS A 742 2.71 39.11 4.28
C LYS A 742 2.89 38.56 5.70
N ALA A 743 4.05 37.97 5.98
CA ALA A 743 4.37 37.41 7.30
C ALA A 743 4.64 38.50 8.35
N LEU A 744 4.03 38.36 9.54
CA LEU A 744 4.38 39.12 10.74
C LEU A 744 5.02 38.17 11.76
N LEU A 745 6.34 38.33 11.97
CA LEU A 745 7.10 37.58 12.98
C LEU A 745 8.14 38.50 13.65
N PRO A 746 8.11 38.65 14.98
CA PRO A 746 9.24 39.15 15.76
C PRO A 746 10.40 38.14 15.77
N LYS A 747 11.63 38.66 15.86
CA LYS A 747 12.88 37.92 16.13
C LYS A 747 13.02 37.74 17.67
N VAL A 748 13.94 37.01 18.30
CA VAL A 748 15.31 36.54 17.98
C VAL A 748 15.61 35.24 18.79
N ALA A 749 16.78 34.62 18.53
CA ALA A 749 17.63 33.88 19.49
C ALA A 749 17.59 32.33 19.57
N ARG A 750 18.75 31.73 19.26
CA ARG A 750 19.37 30.51 19.84
C ARG A 750 20.63 30.99 20.63
N PRO A 751 21.55 30.15 21.18
CA PRO A 751 21.54 28.68 21.38
C PRO A 751 22.01 28.22 22.80
N ALA A 752 22.06 26.90 23.03
CA ALA A 752 22.98 26.26 23.98
C ALA A 752 23.32 24.80 23.54
N LYS A 753 24.34 24.18 24.15
CA LYS A 753 24.88 22.83 23.83
C LYS A 753 24.69 21.87 25.02
N GLY A 754 24.77 20.54 24.83
CA GLY A 754 24.58 19.58 25.94
C GLY A 754 24.96 18.10 25.73
N ASN A 755 26.21 17.82 25.34
CA ASN A 755 26.96 16.55 25.57
C ASN A 755 26.43 15.22 24.96
N ALA A 756 27.27 14.18 25.06
CA ALA A 756 27.10 12.83 24.48
C ALA A 756 27.76 11.75 25.35
N ILE A 757 27.31 10.49 25.19
CA ILE A 757 27.86 9.18 25.64
C ILE A 757 26.98 8.14 24.89
N ALA A 758 27.48 7.26 24.01
CA ALA A 758 28.29 6.04 24.22
C ALA A 758 27.51 4.92 24.98
N LEU A 759 27.50 3.63 24.61
CA LEU A 759 28.07 2.88 23.45
C LEU A 759 27.39 1.47 23.38
N MET A 760 27.50 0.75 22.24
CA MET A 760 27.03 -0.65 22.02
C MET A 760 25.48 -0.82 21.96
N ALA A 761 24.88 -1.83 21.31
CA ALA A 761 25.38 -3.05 20.65
C ALA A 761 24.53 -3.43 19.41
N GLN A 762 24.99 -4.40 18.60
CA GLN A 762 24.15 -5.27 17.76
C GLN A 762 24.21 -6.71 18.34
N PRO A 763 23.23 -7.60 18.08
CA PRO A 763 23.35 -8.43 16.87
C PRO A 763 22.05 -8.77 16.12
N GLU A 764 22.24 -8.91 14.80
CA GLU A 764 21.74 -9.94 13.86
C GLU A 764 20.69 -11.01 14.28
N CYS A 765 19.79 -11.30 13.33
CA CYS A 765 19.22 -12.62 12.97
C CYS A 765 18.35 -13.43 13.96
N MET A 766 17.04 -13.56 13.64
CA MET A 766 16.44 -14.87 13.26
C MET A 766 15.06 -14.75 12.59
N TYR A 767 14.54 -15.87 12.06
CA TYR A 767 13.35 -15.98 11.21
C TYR A 767 12.13 -16.60 11.92
N SER A 768 10.90 -16.20 11.56
CA SER A 768 9.84 -17.10 11.02
C SER A 768 8.54 -16.31 10.70
N ARG A 769 7.44 -16.99 10.32
CA ARG A 769 6.19 -16.38 9.80
C ARG A 769 4.91 -17.01 10.36
N PRO A 770 3.93 -16.19 10.79
CA PRO A 770 2.50 -16.52 10.65
C PRO A 770 1.87 -15.98 9.35
N ARG A 771 0.53 -16.11 9.19
CA ARG A 771 -0.23 -15.71 7.98
C ARG A 771 -1.74 -15.56 8.26
N THR A 772 -2.46 -14.77 7.42
CA THR A 772 -3.94 -14.62 7.30
C THR A 772 -4.65 -13.83 8.42
N THR A 773 -5.73 -13.02 8.25
CA THR A 773 -6.55 -12.44 7.13
C THR A 773 -7.60 -11.48 7.78
N HIS A 774 -8.25 -10.47 7.17
CA HIS A 774 -8.08 -9.66 5.94
C HIS A 774 -9.18 -8.55 5.86
N ASN A 775 -9.00 -7.49 5.05
CA ASN A 775 -9.98 -6.49 4.54
C ASN A 775 -11.25 -6.10 5.36
N GLY A 776 -11.10 -5.61 6.60
CA GLY A 776 -11.81 -4.40 7.11
C GLY A 776 -13.34 -4.32 7.26
N PHE A 777 -14.12 -5.23 6.67
CA PHE A 777 -15.59 -5.32 6.70
C PHE A 777 -16.03 -6.76 7.01
N SER A 778 -17.10 -6.92 7.77
CA SER A 778 -17.98 -8.11 7.72
C SER A 778 -18.88 -7.96 6.50
N GLU A 779 -19.15 -8.95 5.64
CA GLU A 779 -19.60 -10.34 5.82
C GLU A 779 -19.31 -11.17 4.51
N PRO A 780 -19.65 -12.47 4.35
CA PRO A 780 -20.42 -13.35 5.22
C PRO A 780 -19.77 -14.68 5.66
N ILE A 781 -20.54 -15.39 6.48
CA ILE A 781 -20.34 -16.74 6.99
C ILE A 781 -20.29 -17.78 5.86
N TRP A 782 -19.46 -18.83 6.01
CA TRP A 782 -19.52 -20.04 5.19
C TRP A 782 -20.89 -20.72 5.31
N PHE A 783 -21.55 -20.93 4.16
CA PHE A 783 -22.88 -21.53 4.02
C PHE A 783 -22.94 -22.46 2.79
N PRO A 784 -23.59 -23.63 2.91
CA PRO A 784 -23.57 -24.58 4.02
C PRO A 784 -22.26 -25.40 4.05
#